data_AF-A0A3C1F8E1-F1
#
_entry.id   AF-A0A3C1F8E1-F1
#
_cell.length_a   1.000
_cell.length_b   1.000
_cell.length_c   1.000
_cell.angle_alpha   90.00
_cell.angle_beta   90.00
_cell.angle_gamma   90.00
#
_symmetry.space_group_name_H-M   'P 1'
#
loop_
_entity.id
_entity.type
_entity.pdbx_description
1 polymer ?
#
loop_
_entity_poly.entity_id
_entity_poly.type
_entity_poly.pdbx_seq_one_letter_code
_entity_poly.pdbx_strand_id
1 'polypeptide(L)'
;ERPEREGYQGEHCHEKKLRYVTTVADAPLTERENRRLSKDRTVLLFADNSQLIKAYAEEFKELGVKYHVFTTLKTRSKNTTIVNWESYEETEAALKAYEAEDPNIQGIVYLLGATIKKFDKKASPHAELTKYVMPLFIALRVFEKGLANRQDADTFFAVNTKIDGNFGYTTKDEFNPIVGALTGGTTCYRKDVYERTGAISKLMDFEPTATPDEMAQKTMDEVLHGDMRLMIGTRDNVRSTILSLPTRLDKSVKHFDLAGKTIIFTGSGRGIGAMLSQKIAAQYHSKIIVLDIIEIQEKTPLWASMNEAELAALKKQIWEDLKADPTKKATPVMLERAFGRVKDSITLYNNLQKLRNLGSEVEYYHCDVMNSSMMKEVCTKIKAKNGRVDGLIHFAGLERSKLIYDKDPAEYYRIFDVKATSFATFLANNIVRDDGFFAFASSIAGKYGNLGQSDYASANDYLAKSALSLSNQGYRAISIAMSAYKNVGMGVRAGVETFLRSNGVDFVDPEDGMQIFLDEIVYGRVPEIVLTGSLGRLDWDHQLKFEWDEIGAADNGSDDSANGGNTPAAPAAAPKAAAPAVDSAKATHFLGEVKSLQKGSEIHLEKEFNLNSDPYLADHAIEGTPYVPGVMGIETFMETATALTGEVPQGLKDVHFYLPIKLLRNRPQAVRVIGKASGNEASMEIESDFINSKGVKMGNTRRHFTAHTLGSFVSTWDSVKAEAMTGLNAPMSVSKEEIYKKYFHGPSFQVLAGIVRVDKHASLAVYHTTPRPQWNDGPRTLLANPMLIEAAFQCCGFQDMSIEHKMTLPDGIAEVAVLNKQVPPAQLYLYGVNRGNTADGKTLHDAYVFDAQGNVWVEIHGYQAIGQ
;
A
#
# COMPACT_ATOMS: atom_id res chain seq x y z
N GLU A 1 35.93 22.14 -11.65
CA GLU A 1 35.63 20.75 -12.03
C GLU A 1 36.76 19.86 -11.55
N ARG A 2 36.50 18.92 -10.64
CA ARG A 2 37.43 17.84 -10.24
C ARG A 2 36.87 16.53 -10.81
N PRO A 3 37.71 15.56 -11.19
CA PRO A 3 37.22 14.31 -11.76
C PRO A 3 36.52 13.49 -10.67
N GLU A 4 35.33 13.01 -11.00
CA GLU A 4 34.55 12.08 -10.19
C GLU A 4 35.33 10.77 -9.99
N ARG A 5 35.23 10.17 -8.81
CA ARG A 5 35.85 8.87 -8.51
C ARG A 5 35.25 7.77 -9.40
N GLU A 6 36.10 6.88 -9.91
CA GLU A 6 35.67 5.63 -10.54
C GLU A 6 34.80 4.79 -9.57
N GLY A 7 33.60 4.42 -10.01
CA GLY A 7 32.73 3.46 -9.32
C GLY A 7 31.30 3.92 -8.99
N TYR A 8 30.90 5.15 -9.30
CA TYR A 8 29.50 5.57 -9.22
C TYR A 8 29.12 6.43 -10.43
N GLN A 9 28.57 5.79 -11.46
CA GLN A 9 27.83 6.48 -12.50
C GLN A 9 26.37 6.56 -12.06
N GLY A 10 26.04 7.61 -11.31
CA GLY A 10 24.67 7.96 -10.96
C GLY A 10 23.91 8.48 -12.18
N GLU A 11 23.79 7.67 -13.22
CA GLU A 11 23.03 7.99 -14.43
C GLU A 11 21.58 8.31 -14.01
N HIS A 12 21.33 9.61 -13.97
CA HIS A 12 20.07 10.34 -13.88
C HIS A 12 18.99 9.81 -12.92
N CYS A 13 19.15 10.04 -11.61
CA CYS A 13 18.05 9.86 -10.65
C CYS A 13 16.75 10.63 -11.01
N HIS A 14 16.85 11.71 -11.80
CA HIS A 14 15.70 12.44 -12.35
C HIS A 14 15.09 11.80 -13.63
N GLU A 15 15.83 10.99 -14.39
CA GLU A 15 15.29 10.22 -15.53
C GLU A 15 14.44 9.05 -15.06
N LYS A 16 14.72 8.51 -13.87
CA LYS A 16 13.89 7.51 -13.18
C LYS A 16 12.54 8.06 -12.71
N LYS A 17 12.23 9.35 -12.98
CA LYS A 17 11.01 10.05 -12.60
C LYS A 17 10.65 9.84 -11.12
N LEU A 18 11.63 10.03 -10.24
CA LEU A 18 11.42 9.86 -8.79
C LEU A 18 11.06 11.15 -8.06
N ARG A 19 11.16 12.30 -8.73
CA ARG A 19 10.95 13.64 -8.16
C ARG A 19 9.67 14.27 -8.69
N TYR A 20 8.74 14.57 -7.79
CA TYR A 20 7.48 15.23 -8.10
C TYR A 20 7.28 16.49 -7.27
N VAL A 21 6.62 17.48 -7.86
CA VAL A 21 6.25 18.73 -7.21
C VAL A 21 4.74 18.77 -7.02
N THR A 22 4.32 19.11 -5.81
CA THR A 22 2.91 19.33 -5.52
C THR A 22 2.40 20.54 -6.31
N THR A 23 1.29 20.36 -7.02
CA THR A 23 0.68 21.36 -7.89
C THR A 23 -0.82 21.42 -7.65
N VAL A 24 -1.39 22.62 -7.67
CA VAL A 24 -2.83 22.84 -7.65
C VAL A 24 -3.36 22.66 -9.07
N ALA A 25 -4.43 21.88 -9.21
CA ALA A 25 -5.06 21.63 -10.50
C ALA A 25 -6.56 21.85 -10.41
N ASP A 26 -7.16 22.28 -11.51
CA ASP A 26 -8.61 22.37 -11.62
C ASP A 26 -9.24 20.99 -11.45
N ALA A 27 -10.37 20.97 -10.76
CA ALA A 27 -11.11 19.76 -10.44
C ALA A 27 -12.57 19.93 -10.86
N PRO A 28 -12.89 20.06 -12.16
CA PRO A 28 -14.28 20.06 -12.59
C PRO A 28 -14.93 18.72 -12.24
N LEU A 29 -16.22 18.77 -11.89
CA LEU A 29 -17.05 17.58 -11.78
C LEU A 29 -17.45 17.17 -13.20
N THR A 30 -17.08 15.96 -13.60
CA THR A 30 -17.52 15.39 -14.89
C THR A 30 -18.93 14.82 -14.79
N GLU A 31 -19.31 14.34 -13.61
CA GLU A 31 -20.65 13.83 -13.28
C GLU A 31 -20.97 14.20 -11.83
N ARG A 32 -22.26 14.47 -11.54
CA ARG A 32 -22.74 14.70 -10.18
C ARG A 32 -23.30 13.41 -9.61
N GLU A 33 -22.84 13.06 -8.42
CA GLU A 33 -23.43 11.98 -7.63
C GLU A 33 -24.80 12.43 -7.08
N ASN A 34 -25.65 11.49 -6.67
CA ASN A 34 -26.93 11.82 -6.04
C ASN A 34 -27.12 11.00 -4.77
N ARG A 35 -26.37 11.39 -3.73
CA ARG A 35 -26.36 10.71 -2.44
C ARG A 35 -27.55 11.13 -1.59
N ARG A 36 -27.99 10.23 -0.72
CA ARG A 36 -29.20 10.43 0.09
C ARG A 36 -28.85 10.58 1.56
N LEU A 37 -29.47 11.55 2.21
CA LEU A 37 -29.43 11.70 3.67
C LEU A 37 -30.74 11.22 4.29
N SER A 38 -30.64 10.69 5.50
CA SER A 38 -31.77 10.31 6.32
C SER A 38 -32.27 11.50 7.12
N LYS A 39 -33.59 11.68 7.17
CA LYS A 39 -34.24 12.71 8.00
C LYS A 39 -34.26 12.33 9.48
N ASP A 40 -34.11 11.04 9.77
CA ASP A 40 -34.25 10.50 11.11
C ASP A 40 -32.94 10.37 11.87
N ARG A 41 -31.81 10.56 11.18
CA ARG A 41 -30.45 10.36 11.68
C ARG A 41 -29.70 11.69 11.84
N THR A 42 -28.80 11.74 12.81
CA THR A 42 -28.16 12.98 13.23
C THR A 42 -26.84 13.23 12.49
N VAL A 43 -26.63 14.47 12.04
CA VAL A 43 -25.34 15.00 11.58
C VAL A 43 -24.67 15.75 12.73
N LEU A 44 -23.44 15.39 13.06
CA LEU A 44 -22.68 16.02 14.14
C LEU A 44 -21.87 17.19 13.60
N LEU A 45 -21.96 18.35 14.23
CA LEU A 45 -21.22 19.55 13.88
C LEU A 45 -20.20 19.89 14.96
N PHE A 46 -18.91 19.90 14.61
CA PHE A 46 -17.82 20.27 15.51
C PHE A 46 -17.33 21.67 15.16
N ALA A 47 -17.67 22.69 15.95
CA ALA A 47 -17.39 24.08 15.59
C ALA A 47 -17.27 25.00 16.81
N ASP A 48 -16.39 26.00 16.71
CA ASP A 48 -16.13 27.00 17.77
C ASP A 48 -16.34 28.45 17.29
N ASN A 49 -17.16 28.62 16.25
CA ASN A 49 -17.50 29.91 15.69
C ASN A 49 -19.02 30.02 15.51
N SER A 50 -19.63 31.04 16.11
CA SER A 50 -21.09 31.19 16.13
C SER A 50 -21.70 31.42 14.74
N GLN A 51 -20.98 32.06 13.82
CA GLN A 51 -21.46 32.30 12.46
C GLN A 51 -21.44 31.00 11.65
N LEU A 52 -20.37 30.20 11.76
CA LEU A 52 -20.31 28.88 11.15
C LEU A 52 -21.38 27.94 11.69
N ILE A 53 -21.58 27.92 13.02
CA ILE A 53 -22.65 27.11 13.62
C ILE A 53 -24.01 27.49 13.05
N LYS A 54 -24.29 28.79 12.93
CA LYS A 54 -25.55 29.28 12.37
C LYS A 54 -25.74 28.84 10.91
N ALA A 55 -24.73 29.07 10.06
CA ALA A 55 -24.79 28.74 8.64
C ALA A 55 -25.06 27.25 8.38
N TYR A 56 -24.29 26.36 9.04
CA TYR A 56 -24.49 24.91 8.89
C TYR A 56 -25.82 24.45 9.49
N ALA A 57 -26.27 25.05 10.60
CA ALA A 57 -27.58 24.74 11.17
C ALA A 57 -28.74 25.17 10.26
N GLU A 58 -28.58 26.22 9.45
CA GLU A 58 -29.55 26.64 8.44
C GLU A 58 -29.52 25.66 7.25
N GLU A 59 -28.34 25.34 6.71
CA GLU A 59 -28.17 24.34 5.65
C GLU A 59 -28.78 22.96 6.02
N PHE A 60 -28.52 22.47 7.24
CA PHE A 60 -29.11 21.21 7.71
C PHE A 60 -30.65 21.25 7.80
N LYS A 61 -31.23 22.40 8.14
CA LYS A 61 -32.70 22.56 8.14
C LYS A 61 -33.26 22.54 6.74
N GLU A 62 -32.59 23.17 5.78
CA GLU A 62 -32.98 23.16 4.37
C GLU A 62 -32.94 21.74 3.78
N LEU A 63 -31.90 20.97 4.13
CA LEU A 63 -31.77 19.56 3.77
C LEU A 63 -32.72 18.63 4.57
N GLY A 64 -33.38 19.15 5.61
CA GLY A 64 -34.32 18.40 6.45
C GLY A 64 -33.67 17.32 7.30
N VAL A 65 -32.40 17.50 7.71
CA VAL A 65 -31.65 16.55 8.53
C VAL A 65 -31.54 17.00 9.98
N LYS A 66 -31.54 16.03 10.91
CA LYS A 66 -31.26 16.32 12.33
C LYS A 66 -29.78 16.65 12.49
N TYR A 67 -29.47 17.52 13.44
CA TYR A 67 -28.10 17.85 13.76
C TYR A 67 -27.89 18.10 15.25
N HIS A 68 -26.64 17.90 15.70
CA HIS A 68 -26.18 18.21 17.05
C HIS A 68 -24.83 18.89 17.00
N VAL A 69 -24.62 19.89 17.86
CA VAL A 69 -23.41 20.73 17.85
C VAL A 69 -22.52 20.40 19.04
N PHE A 70 -21.24 20.16 18.80
CA PHE A 70 -20.21 20.19 19.83
C PHE A 70 -19.39 21.47 19.70
N THR A 71 -19.24 22.21 20.80
CA THR A 71 -18.61 23.54 20.80
C THR A 71 -18.05 23.92 22.17
N THR A 72 -17.09 24.84 22.24
CA THR A 72 -16.69 25.51 23.49
C THR A 72 -17.58 26.72 23.83
N LEU A 73 -18.42 27.17 22.89
CA LEU A 73 -19.26 28.34 23.07
C LEU A 73 -20.40 28.08 24.06
N LYS A 74 -20.51 28.95 25.07
CA LYS A 74 -21.62 28.91 26.03
C LYS A 74 -22.94 29.17 25.31
N THR A 75 -23.91 28.29 25.47
CA THR A 75 -25.24 28.41 24.86
C THR A 75 -26.32 27.80 25.76
N ARG A 76 -27.58 28.17 25.49
CA ARG A 76 -28.78 27.56 26.10
C ARG A 76 -29.49 26.58 25.14
N SER A 77 -28.93 26.37 23.95
CA SER A 77 -29.45 25.42 22.97
C SER A 77 -29.44 24.00 23.55
N LYS A 78 -30.53 23.26 23.35
CA LYS A 78 -30.63 21.86 23.77
C LYS A 78 -29.92 20.90 22.80
N ASN A 79 -29.72 21.30 21.56
CA ASN A 79 -29.01 20.50 20.54
C ASN A 79 -27.50 20.80 20.54
N THR A 80 -26.92 21.02 21.72
CA THR A 80 -25.52 21.42 21.85
C THR A 80 -24.88 20.81 23.08
N THR A 81 -23.69 20.25 22.91
CA THR A 81 -22.81 19.79 23.98
C THR A 81 -21.63 20.73 24.09
N ILE A 82 -21.38 21.24 25.30
CA ILE A 82 -20.17 22.04 25.58
C ILE A 82 -19.01 21.07 25.79
N VAL A 83 -17.91 21.27 25.06
CA VAL A 83 -16.72 20.41 25.10
C VAL A 83 -15.48 21.24 25.40
N ASN A 84 -14.48 20.61 26.02
CA ASN A 84 -13.15 21.16 26.18
C ASN A 84 -12.18 20.49 25.20
N TRP A 85 -11.92 21.14 24.06
CA TRP A 85 -10.99 20.62 23.05
C TRP A 85 -9.53 20.53 23.52
N GLU A 86 -9.19 21.17 24.65
CA GLU A 86 -7.82 21.17 25.17
C GLU A 86 -7.53 19.94 26.07
N SER A 87 -8.53 19.07 26.29
CA SER A 87 -8.37 17.78 26.97
C SER A 87 -8.92 16.65 26.11
N TYR A 88 -8.07 15.64 25.88
CA TYR A 88 -8.47 14.40 25.21
C TYR A 88 -9.57 13.68 26.02
N GLU A 89 -9.37 13.56 27.33
CA GLU A 89 -10.23 12.81 28.24
C GLU A 89 -11.61 13.45 28.36
N GLU A 90 -11.67 14.78 28.55
CA GLU A 90 -12.95 15.51 28.63
C GLU A 90 -13.68 15.48 27.28
N THR A 91 -12.95 15.61 26.17
CA THR A 91 -13.53 15.46 24.82
C THR A 91 -14.10 14.07 24.61
N GLU A 92 -13.35 13.02 24.90
CA GLU A 92 -13.79 11.64 24.74
C GLU A 92 -15.00 11.32 25.62
N ALA A 93 -14.99 11.77 26.88
CA ALA A 93 -16.12 11.60 27.78
C ALA A 93 -17.39 12.27 27.26
N ALA A 94 -17.29 13.51 26.77
CA ALA A 94 -18.44 14.25 26.23
C ALA A 94 -19.02 13.58 24.98
N LEU A 95 -18.16 13.10 24.07
CA LEU A 95 -18.58 12.43 22.84
C LEU A 95 -19.22 11.06 23.14
N LYS A 96 -18.65 10.28 24.07
CA LYS A 96 -19.23 8.98 24.49
C LYS A 96 -20.56 9.16 25.23
N ALA A 97 -20.69 10.19 26.07
CA ALA A 97 -21.94 10.49 26.74
C ALA A 97 -23.05 10.80 25.74
N TYR A 98 -22.73 11.52 24.66
CA TYR A 98 -23.68 11.79 23.59
C TYR A 98 -24.00 10.56 22.73
N GLU A 99 -23.01 9.73 22.39
CA GLU A 99 -23.27 8.47 21.64
C GLU A 99 -24.22 7.53 22.39
N ALA A 100 -24.15 7.51 23.72
CA ALA A 100 -25.08 6.77 24.55
C ALA A 100 -26.50 7.35 24.56
N GLU A 101 -26.65 8.66 24.28
CA GLU A 101 -27.94 9.35 24.15
C GLU A 101 -28.55 9.17 22.74
N ASP A 102 -27.76 9.39 21.70
CA ASP A 102 -28.14 9.23 20.29
C ASP A 102 -27.05 8.48 19.50
N PRO A 103 -27.18 7.15 19.34
CA PRO A 103 -26.24 6.36 18.53
C PRO A 103 -26.51 6.47 17.02
N ASN A 104 -27.62 7.11 16.60
CA ASN A 104 -28.11 7.07 15.23
C ASN A 104 -27.48 8.15 14.34
N ILE A 105 -26.15 8.13 14.27
CA ILE A 105 -25.36 9.14 13.56
C ILE A 105 -25.24 8.78 12.09
N GLN A 106 -25.48 9.74 11.19
CA GLN A 106 -25.25 9.57 9.74
C GLN A 106 -24.00 10.30 9.23
N GLY A 107 -23.60 11.38 9.88
CA GLY A 107 -22.44 12.11 9.40
C GLY A 107 -21.79 13.03 10.41
N ILE A 108 -20.57 13.44 10.08
CA ILE A 108 -19.76 14.37 10.88
C ILE A 108 -19.34 15.52 9.96
N VAL A 109 -19.53 16.76 10.41
CA VAL A 109 -18.98 17.97 9.80
C VAL A 109 -18.03 18.62 10.80
N TYR A 110 -16.75 18.68 10.45
CA TYR A 110 -15.66 19.10 11.32
C TYR A 110 -15.09 20.44 10.89
N LEU A 111 -15.36 21.49 11.67
CA LEU A 111 -15.03 22.88 11.35
C LEU A 111 -13.93 23.49 12.23
N LEU A 112 -13.37 22.75 13.20
CA LEU A 112 -12.26 23.27 14.00
C LEU A 112 -11.05 23.63 13.13
N GLY A 113 -10.85 22.91 12.02
CA GLY A 113 -9.83 23.22 11.01
C GLY A 113 -10.00 24.59 10.31
N ALA A 114 -11.22 25.11 10.22
CA ALA A 114 -11.52 26.42 9.63
C ALA A 114 -11.33 27.58 10.63
N THR A 115 -11.04 27.25 11.90
CA THR A 115 -10.86 28.22 12.99
C THR A 115 -9.47 28.16 13.62
N ILE A 116 -8.53 27.47 12.96
CA ILE A 116 -7.14 27.40 13.39
C ILE A 116 -6.58 28.82 13.48
N LYS A 117 -5.98 29.13 14.64
CA LYS A 117 -5.37 30.44 14.89
C LYS A 117 -4.08 30.61 14.08
N LYS A 118 -3.67 31.86 13.89
CA LYS A 118 -2.39 32.22 13.27
C LYS A 118 -1.21 31.51 13.95
N PHE A 119 -0.17 31.27 13.16
CA PHE A 119 1.02 30.57 13.63
C PHE A 119 1.72 31.35 14.75
N ASP A 120 2.04 30.66 15.84
CA ASP A 120 2.90 31.17 16.91
C ASP A 120 4.02 30.15 17.15
N LYS A 121 5.27 30.57 16.97
CA LYS A 121 6.46 29.72 17.18
C LYS A 121 6.61 29.25 18.63
N LYS A 122 5.88 29.86 19.58
CA LYS A 122 5.83 29.45 20.99
C LYS A 122 4.67 28.52 21.30
N ALA A 123 3.70 28.36 20.39
CA ALA A 123 2.63 27.40 20.57
C ALA A 123 3.20 25.99 20.61
N SER A 124 2.63 25.15 21.47
CA SER A 124 3.00 23.75 21.59
C SER A 124 2.29 22.96 20.49
N PRO A 125 3.01 22.32 19.54
CA PRO A 125 2.37 21.50 18.53
C PRO A 125 1.54 20.37 19.15
N HIS A 126 1.98 19.82 20.28
CA HIS A 126 1.23 18.84 21.06
C HIS A 126 -0.15 19.38 21.48
N ALA A 127 -0.19 20.58 22.07
CA ALA A 127 -1.44 21.18 22.53
C ALA A 127 -2.36 21.54 21.35
N GLU A 128 -1.78 22.00 20.23
CA GLU A 128 -2.55 22.25 19.02
C GLU A 128 -3.09 20.97 18.38
N LEU A 129 -2.35 19.85 18.44
CA LEU A 129 -2.84 18.53 18.02
C LEU A 129 -4.03 18.09 18.87
N THR A 130 -3.91 18.18 20.19
CA THR A 130 -5.00 17.90 21.14
C THR A 130 -6.24 18.70 20.79
N LYS A 131 -6.07 19.98 20.43
CA LYS A 131 -7.16 20.90 20.15
C LYS A 131 -7.83 20.73 18.78
N TYR A 132 -7.04 20.58 17.72
CA TYR A 132 -7.53 20.70 16.34
C TYR A 132 -7.58 19.38 15.56
N VAL A 133 -6.99 18.30 16.08
CA VAL A 133 -6.90 17.01 15.35
C VAL A 133 -7.50 15.87 16.16
N MET A 134 -7.12 15.76 17.43
CA MET A 134 -7.60 14.67 18.29
C MET A 134 -9.14 14.61 18.45
N PRO A 135 -9.90 15.71 18.42
CA PRO A 135 -11.36 15.62 18.48
C PRO A 135 -11.96 14.88 17.27
N LEU A 136 -11.38 15.04 16.08
CA LEU A 136 -11.79 14.28 14.89
C LEU A 136 -11.45 12.79 15.05
N PHE A 137 -10.23 12.49 15.51
CA PHE A 137 -9.81 11.11 15.83
C PHE A 137 -10.77 10.43 16.80
N ILE A 138 -11.16 11.12 17.88
CA ILE A 138 -12.12 10.60 18.87
C ILE A 138 -13.49 10.41 18.23
N ALA A 139 -14.00 11.40 17.49
CA ALA A 139 -15.33 11.34 16.89
C ALA A 139 -15.48 10.14 15.93
N LEU A 140 -14.49 9.90 15.07
CA LEU A 140 -14.52 8.79 14.12
C LEU A 140 -14.50 7.41 14.79
N ARG A 141 -13.92 7.31 16.01
CA ARG A 141 -13.93 6.09 16.82
C ARG A 141 -15.22 5.90 17.59
N VAL A 142 -15.69 6.96 18.24
CA VAL A 142 -16.89 6.91 19.08
C VAL A 142 -18.13 6.62 18.23
N PHE A 143 -18.26 7.28 17.08
CA PHE A 143 -19.46 7.17 16.23
C PHE A 143 -19.33 6.14 15.11
N GLU A 144 -18.40 5.19 15.20
CA GLU A 144 -18.16 4.13 14.21
C GLU A 144 -19.44 3.39 13.82
N LYS A 145 -20.22 2.95 14.81
CA LYS A 145 -21.44 2.16 14.59
C LYS A 145 -22.49 2.91 13.79
N GLY A 146 -22.69 4.19 14.11
CA GLY A 146 -23.60 5.07 13.37
C GLY A 146 -23.12 5.21 11.92
N LEU A 147 -21.84 5.55 11.73
CA LEU A 147 -21.25 5.71 10.40
C LEU A 147 -21.26 4.41 9.56
N ALA A 148 -21.24 3.23 10.19
CA ALA A 148 -21.32 1.95 9.50
C ALA A 148 -22.76 1.58 9.04
N ASN A 149 -23.79 2.23 9.59
CA ASN A 149 -25.16 1.97 9.16
C ASN A 149 -25.44 2.69 7.82
N ARG A 150 -25.49 1.92 6.73
CA ARG A 150 -25.72 2.42 5.36
C ARG A 150 -26.99 1.85 4.71
N GLN A 151 -27.93 1.36 5.51
CA GLN A 151 -29.12 0.68 4.99
C GLN A 151 -30.14 1.67 4.39
N ASP A 152 -30.26 2.85 4.97
CA ASP A 152 -31.28 3.85 4.61
C ASP A 152 -30.72 5.09 3.90
N ALA A 153 -29.46 5.44 4.14
CA ALA A 153 -28.80 6.63 3.63
C ALA A 153 -27.28 6.45 3.52
N ASP A 154 -26.65 7.34 2.77
CA ASP A 154 -25.19 7.46 2.73
C ASP A 154 -24.68 8.06 4.04
N THR A 155 -23.53 7.56 4.51
CA THR A 155 -22.83 8.10 5.67
C THR A 155 -21.57 8.82 5.26
N PHE A 156 -21.17 9.82 6.03
CA PHE A 156 -20.05 10.66 5.64
C PHE A 156 -19.29 11.30 6.81
N PHE A 157 -18.07 11.76 6.54
CA PHE A 157 -17.47 12.82 7.33
C PHE A 157 -16.84 13.88 6.42
N ALA A 158 -17.04 15.15 6.75
CA ALA A 158 -16.48 16.29 6.05
C ALA A 158 -15.59 17.09 7.00
N VAL A 159 -14.41 17.46 6.54
CA VAL A 159 -13.41 18.22 7.29
C VAL A 159 -13.13 19.51 6.54
N ASN A 160 -13.26 20.64 7.21
CA ASN A 160 -13.05 21.94 6.59
C ASN A 160 -11.84 22.66 7.18
N THR A 161 -11.07 23.25 6.28
CA THR A 161 -9.98 24.17 6.55
C THR A 161 -10.25 25.51 5.86
N LYS A 162 -9.63 26.58 6.37
CA LYS A 162 -9.79 27.92 5.79
C LYS A 162 -8.43 28.61 5.73
N ILE A 163 -7.65 28.27 4.69
CA ILE A 163 -6.29 28.77 4.47
C ILE A 163 -6.25 29.72 3.27
N ASP A 164 -6.32 29.17 2.06
CA ASP A 164 -6.16 29.92 0.80
C ASP A 164 -7.02 29.37 -0.34
N GLY A 165 -7.91 28.42 -0.02
CA GLY A 165 -8.72 27.68 -0.96
C GLY A 165 -7.95 26.59 -1.71
N ASN A 166 -6.68 26.36 -1.39
CA ASN A 166 -5.77 25.43 -2.06
C ASN A 166 -4.77 24.80 -1.07
N PHE A 167 -5.18 24.54 0.17
CA PHE A 167 -4.41 23.85 1.20
C PHE A 167 -3.07 24.53 1.55
N GLY A 168 -2.95 25.84 1.35
CA GLY A 168 -1.75 26.62 1.60
C GLY A 168 -0.73 26.63 0.47
N TYR A 169 -1.00 26.02 -0.69
CA TYR A 169 -0.05 25.93 -1.81
C TYR A 169 0.02 27.20 -2.67
N THR A 170 -0.94 28.12 -2.53
CA THR A 170 -1.01 29.35 -3.34
C THR A 170 -0.75 30.63 -2.55
N THR A 171 -1.00 30.62 -1.25
CA THR A 171 -0.74 31.76 -0.37
C THR A 171 0.75 32.04 -0.23
N LYS A 172 1.06 33.33 -0.04
CA LYS A 172 2.39 33.82 0.36
C LYS A 172 2.42 34.25 1.83
N ASP A 173 1.28 34.17 2.51
CA ASP A 173 1.19 34.48 3.93
C ASP A 173 1.63 33.29 4.77
N GLU A 174 2.15 33.56 5.97
CA GLU A 174 2.37 32.52 6.96
C GLU A 174 1.04 31.96 7.46
N PHE A 175 1.02 30.66 7.74
CA PHE A 175 -0.13 29.97 8.32
C PHE A 175 0.32 28.92 9.31
N ASN A 176 -0.60 28.47 10.16
CA ASN A 176 -0.28 27.53 11.23
C ASN A 176 -0.10 26.11 10.68
N PRO A 177 1.09 25.48 10.83
CA PRO A 177 1.35 24.15 10.30
C PRO A 177 0.49 23.03 10.90
N ILE A 178 -0.21 23.25 12.02
CA ILE A 178 -1.12 22.24 12.58
C ILE A 178 -2.23 21.84 11.60
N VAL A 179 -2.56 22.70 10.64
CA VAL A 179 -3.49 22.33 9.57
C VAL A 179 -2.99 21.14 8.76
N GLY A 180 -1.66 21.00 8.60
CA GLY A 180 -1.01 19.83 8.00
C GLY A 180 -1.27 18.55 8.79
N ALA A 181 -1.28 18.63 10.12
CA ALA A 181 -1.64 17.49 10.95
C ALA A 181 -3.07 17.03 10.70
N LEU A 182 -4.02 17.97 10.59
CA LEU A 182 -5.40 17.67 10.27
C LEU A 182 -5.57 17.09 8.85
N THR A 183 -4.94 17.70 7.85
CA THR A 183 -5.05 17.24 6.45
C THR A 183 -4.40 15.87 6.26
N GLY A 184 -3.17 15.68 6.73
CA GLY A 184 -2.46 14.40 6.69
C GLY A 184 -3.21 13.30 7.42
N GLY A 185 -3.67 13.55 8.65
CA GLY A 185 -4.49 12.60 9.40
C GLY A 185 -5.77 12.21 8.65
N THR A 186 -6.44 13.18 8.03
CA THR A 186 -7.67 12.97 7.25
C THR A 186 -7.46 12.08 6.04
N THR A 187 -6.31 12.17 5.35
CA THR A 187 -6.00 11.24 4.24
C THR A 187 -5.95 9.77 4.68
N CYS A 188 -5.45 9.50 5.89
CA CYS A 188 -5.49 8.16 6.49
C CYS A 188 -6.88 7.81 7.04
N TYR A 189 -7.53 8.73 7.74
CA TYR A 189 -8.88 8.51 8.29
C TYR A 189 -9.86 8.11 7.20
N ARG A 190 -9.77 8.72 6.00
CA ARG A 190 -10.56 8.30 4.84
C ARG A 190 -10.44 6.81 4.59
N LYS A 191 -9.22 6.27 4.61
CA LYS A 191 -8.98 4.86 4.28
C LYS A 191 -9.48 3.94 5.38
N ASP A 192 -9.07 4.21 6.61
CA ASP A 192 -9.45 3.42 7.80
C ASP A 192 -10.97 3.39 7.98
N VAL A 193 -11.63 4.55 7.87
CA VAL A 193 -13.07 4.70 8.07
C VAL A 193 -13.84 4.12 6.89
N TYR A 194 -13.40 4.34 5.66
CA TYR A 194 -14.09 3.77 4.49
C TYR A 194 -14.02 2.25 4.48
N GLU A 195 -12.88 1.65 4.83
CA GLU A 195 -12.75 0.19 4.89
C GLU A 195 -13.67 -0.43 5.95
N ARG A 196 -13.81 0.24 7.10
CA ARG A 196 -14.61 -0.25 8.23
C ARG A 196 -16.11 0.04 8.10
N THR A 197 -16.47 1.22 7.61
CA THR A 197 -17.84 1.76 7.67
C THR A 197 -18.43 2.04 6.30
N GLY A 198 -17.59 2.19 5.27
CA GLY A 198 -18.00 2.65 3.95
C GLY A 198 -18.37 4.13 3.87
N ALA A 199 -18.20 4.90 4.95
CA ALA A 199 -18.53 6.32 4.96
C ALA A 199 -17.65 7.11 3.97
N ILE A 200 -18.29 8.02 3.23
CA ILE A 200 -17.62 8.91 2.28
C ILE A 200 -16.92 10.01 3.05
N SER A 201 -15.84 10.54 2.48
CA SER A 201 -15.05 11.57 3.14
C SER A 201 -14.76 12.73 2.22
N LYS A 202 -14.82 13.94 2.79
CA LYS A 202 -14.47 15.19 2.12
C LYS A 202 -13.53 16.02 2.98
N LEU A 203 -12.49 16.56 2.36
CA LEU A 203 -11.56 17.48 2.98
C LEU A 203 -11.54 18.74 2.11
N MET A 204 -12.13 19.80 2.64
CA MET A 204 -12.33 21.06 1.94
C MET A 204 -11.36 22.12 2.44
N ASP A 205 -10.76 22.90 1.55
CA ASP A 205 -10.10 24.17 1.92
C ASP A 205 -10.81 25.35 1.26
N PHE A 206 -11.01 26.40 2.05
CA PHE A 206 -11.68 27.62 1.65
C PHE A 206 -10.73 28.81 1.73
N GLU A 207 -10.91 29.76 0.82
CA GLU A 207 -10.18 31.02 0.87
C GLU A 207 -10.56 31.88 2.10
N PRO A 208 -9.68 32.78 2.57
CA PRO A 208 -9.92 33.61 3.77
C PRO A 208 -11.20 34.44 3.71
N THR A 209 -11.61 34.85 2.50
CA THR A 209 -12.78 35.66 2.22
C THR A 209 -14.09 34.87 2.20
N ALA A 210 -14.05 33.54 2.10
CA ALA A 210 -15.24 32.70 2.05
C ALA A 210 -16.16 32.93 3.24
N THR A 211 -17.44 33.16 2.96
CA THR A 211 -18.46 33.38 4.00
C THR A 211 -18.88 32.05 4.65
N PRO A 212 -19.36 32.07 5.90
CA PRO A 212 -19.90 30.87 6.55
C PRO A 212 -20.99 30.15 5.74
N ASP A 213 -21.85 30.90 5.05
CA ASP A 213 -22.95 30.37 4.25
C ASP A 213 -22.43 29.66 2.99
N GLU A 214 -21.48 30.27 2.28
CA GLU A 214 -20.79 29.62 1.14
C GLU A 214 -20.07 28.34 1.57
N MET A 215 -19.45 28.34 2.75
CA MET A 215 -18.79 27.15 3.29
C MET A 215 -19.79 26.03 3.56
N ALA A 216 -20.90 26.34 4.23
CA ALA A 216 -21.97 25.38 4.51
C ALA A 216 -22.53 24.75 3.23
N GLN A 217 -22.95 25.60 2.30
CA GLN A 217 -23.53 25.17 1.04
C GLN A 217 -22.55 24.33 0.21
N LYS A 218 -21.30 24.79 0.01
CA LYS A 218 -20.32 24.07 -0.81
C LYS A 218 -19.88 22.75 -0.15
N THR A 219 -19.75 22.70 1.17
CA THR A 219 -19.45 21.44 1.87
C THR A 219 -20.56 20.42 1.64
N MET A 220 -21.82 20.83 1.80
CA MET A 220 -22.94 19.89 1.64
C MET A 220 -23.20 19.53 0.18
N ASP A 221 -23.05 20.46 -0.78
CA ASP A 221 -23.09 20.14 -2.22
C ASP A 221 -22.00 19.13 -2.59
N GLU A 222 -20.78 19.26 -2.05
CA GLU A 222 -19.70 18.32 -2.31
C GLU A 222 -19.94 16.95 -1.65
N VAL A 223 -20.53 16.91 -0.45
CA VAL A 223 -20.94 15.66 0.21
C VAL A 223 -22.04 14.96 -0.59
N LEU A 224 -23.03 15.68 -1.10
CA LEU A 224 -24.20 15.10 -1.76
C LEU A 224 -23.94 14.77 -3.24
N HIS A 225 -23.20 15.64 -3.92
CA HIS A 225 -23.10 15.65 -5.39
C HIS A 225 -21.66 15.61 -5.90
N GLY A 226 -20.67 15.81 -5.05
CA GLY A 226 -19.27 15.72 -5.43
C GLY A 226 -18.84 14.29 -5.75
N ASP A 227 -17.76 14.11 -6.51
CA ASP A 227 -17.18 12.78 -6.82
C ASP A 227 -16.51 12.13 -5.59
N MET A 228 -15.68 11.10 -5.76
CA MET A 228 -15.01 10.44 -4.63
C MET A 228 -13.70 11.10 -4.18
N ARG A 229 -13.21 12.16 -4.86
CA ARG A 229 -11.95 12.83 -4.49
C ARG A 229 -12.07 13.41 -3.08
N LEU A 230 -11.01 13.24 -2.30
CA LEU A 230 -10.98 13.72 -0.92
C LEU A 230 -10.69 15.21 -0.84
N MET A 231 -9.56 15.64 -1.41
CA MET A 231 -9.03 16.99 -1.24
C MET A 231 -9.60 17.95 -2.28
N ILE A 232 -10.49 18.83 -1.84
CA ILE A 232 -11.15 19.82 -2.68
C ILE A 232 -10.83 21.24 -2.18
N GLY A 233 -10.22 22.03 -3.04
CA GLY A 233 -10.01 23.45 -2.82
C GLY A 233 -11.14 24.28 -3.44
N THR A 234 -11.44 25.41 -2.80
CA THR A 234 -12.39 26.39 -3.33
C THR A 234 -11.81 27.80 -3.21
N ARG A 235 -11.51 28.40 -4.37
CA ARG A 235 -10.95 29.75 -4.46
C ARG A 235 -11.51 30.45 -5.68
N ASP A 236 -11.97 31.68 -5.53
CA ASP A 236 -12.55 32.47 -6.62
C ASP A 236 -13.67 31.70 -7.34
N ASN A 237 -14.45 30.92 -6.58
CA ASN A 237 -15.46 29.96 -7.06
C ASN A 237 -14.95 28.81 -7.96
N VAL A 238 -13.64 28.64 -8.10
CA VAL A 238 -13.02 27.50 -8.80
C VAL A 238 -12.88 26.33 -7.83
N ARG A 239 -13.33 25.14 -8.27
CA ARG A 239 -13.11 23.87 -7.59
C ARG A 239 -11.78 23.28 -8.03
N SER A 240 -10.85 23.10 -7.11
CA SER A 240 -9.49 22.60 -7.37
C SER A 240 -9.18 21.33 -6.56
N THR A 241 -8.08 20.66 -6.90
CA THR A 241 -7.50 19.56 -6.14
C THR A 241 -5.98 19.65 -6.18
N ILE A 242 -5.31 18.72 -5.49
CA ILE A 242 -3.86 18.64 -5.41
C ILE A 242 -3.35 17.46 -6.22
N LEU A 243 -2.40 17.70 -7.12
CA LEU A 243 -1.65 16.68 -7.86
C LEU A 243 -0.16 16.75 -7.53
N SER A 244 0.58 15.70 -7.89
CA SER A 244 2.04 15.66 -7.87
C SER A 244 2.54 15.36 -9.27
N LEU A 245 3.30 16.30 -9.84
CA LEU A 245 3.74 16.26 -11.23
C LEU A 245 5.26 16.03 -11.33
N PRO A 246 5.72 15.20 -12.28
CA PRO A 246 7.13 14.87 -12.42
C PRO A 246 7.87 16.12 -12.88
N THR A 247 8.81 16.60 -12.07
CA THR A 247 9.47 17.88 -12.32
C THR A 247 10.98 17.71 -12.20
N ARG A 248 11.70 18.01 -13.29
CA ARG A 248 13.16 18.03 -13.27
C ARG A 248 13.66 19.15 -12.35
N LEU A 249 14.71 18.86 -11.60
CA LEU A 249 15.40 19.87 -10.81
C LEU A 249 16.38 20.61 -11.70
N ASP A 250 16.28 21.94 -11.74
CA ASP A 250 17.30 22.78 -12.38
C ASP A 250 18.53 22.86 -11.49
N LYS A 251 19.65 22.30 -11.96
CA LYS A 251 20.95 22.31 -11.26
C LYS A 251 21.91 23.35 -11.81
N SER A 252 21.47 24.22 -12.73
CA SER A 252 22.31 25.27 -13.31
C SER A 252 22.67 26.36 -12.30
N VAL A 253 21.83 26.56 -11.28
CA VAL A 253 22.05 27.56 -10.23
C VAL A 253 22.05 26.91 -8.87
N LYS A 254 23.20 27.01 -8.18
CA LYS A 254 23.32 26.64 -6.77
C LYS A 254 22.64 27.68 -5.90
N HIS A 255 21.69 27.27 -5.06
CA HIS A 255 20.97 28.17 -4.16
C HIS A 255 21.45 28.12 -2.72
N PHE A 256 22.12 27.02 -2.33
CA PHE A 256 22.77 26.92 -1.03
C PHE A 256 24.09 26.16 -1.15
N ASP A 257 25.15 26.70 -0.56
CA ASP A 257 26.43 26.00 -0.46
C ASP A 257 26.61 25.39 0.93
N LEU A 258 26.83 24.08 0.95
CA LEU A 258 27.09 23.31 2.15
C LEU A 258 28.57 23.30 2.55
N ALA A 259 29.48 23.76 1.67
CA ALA A 259 30.90 23.82 1.98
C ALA A 259 31.17 24.73 3.20
N GLY A 260 31.88 24.21 4.19
CA GLY A 260 32.20 24.93 5.44
C GLY A 260 31.01 25.21 6.36
N LYS A 261 29.82 24.66 6.07
CA LYS A 261 28.60 24.86 6.87
C LYS A 261 28.51 23.92 8.06
N THR A 262 27.85 24.37 9.12
CA THR A 262 27.51 23.54 10.29
C THR A 262 26.06 23.08 10.19
N ILE A 263 25.84 21.77 10.17
CA ILE A 263 24.53 21.16 9.91
C ILE A 263 24.17 20.19 11.03
N ILE A 264 22.98 20.38 11.61
CA ILE A 264 22.40 19.44 12.57
C ILE A 264 21.62 18.37 11.82
N PHE A 265 21.84 17.12 12.19
CA PHE A 265 20.99 16.00 11.84
C PHE A 265 20.37 15.39 13.08
N THR A 266 19.06 15.12 13.05
CA THR A 266 18.36 14.39 14.12
C THR A 266 17.97 12.99 13.65
N GLY A 267 18.13 11.96 14.47
CA GLY A 267 17.73 10.58 14.14
C GLY A 267 18.52 9.98 12.97
N SER A 268 19.75 10.45 12.76
CA SER A 268 20.60 10.08 11.62
C SER A 268 21.78 9.19 12.01
N GLY A 269 21.76 8.60 13.21
CA GLY A 269 22.84 7.71 13.64
C GLY A 269 22.96 6.43 12.82
N ARG A 270 21.89 6.08 12.08
CA ARG A 270 21.77 4.89 11.25
C ARG A 270 20.83 5.13 10.05
N GLY A 271 20.74 4.15 9.16
CA GLY A 271 19.82 4.17 8.02
C GLY A 271 20.09 5.27 6.99
N ILE A 272 19.03 5.73 6.31
CA ILE A 272 19.12 6.72 5.23
C ILE A 272 19.63 8.10 5.70
N GLY A 273 19.33 8.51 6.94
CA GLY A 273 19.88 9.76 7.50
C GLY A 273 21.40 9.72 7.63
N ALA A 274 21.97 8.57 8.04
CA ALA A 274 23.41 8.38 8.07
C ALA A 274 24.02 8.42 6.67
N MET A 275 23.37 7.80 5.69
CA MET A 275 23.79 7.84 4.28
C MET A 275 23.83 9.26 3.72
N LEU A 276 22.79 10.07 3.95
CA LEU A 276 22.79 11.48 3.53
C LEU A 276 23.91 12.27 4.20
N SER A 277 24.11 12.11 5.51
CA SER A 277 25.20 12.80 6.21
C SER A 277 26.58 12.45 5.64
N GLN A 278 26.79 11.19 5.23
CA GLN A 278 28.02 10.73 4.59
C GLN A 278 28.20 11.32 3.18
N LYS A 279 27.13 11.43 2.39
CA LYS A 279 27.17 12.11 1.09
C LYS A 279 27.57 13.58 1.24
N ILE A 280 26.96 14.29 2.19
CA ILE A 280 27.31 15.69 2.47
C ILE A 280 28.76 15.81 2.92
N ALA A 281 29.21 14.96 3.85
CA ALA A 281 30.59 14.96 4.33
C ALA A 281 31.59 14.71 3.18
N ALA A 282 31.31 13.74 2.30
CA ALA A 282 32.17 13.38 1.19
C ALA A 282 32.28 14.49 0.12
N GLN A 283 31.19 15.22 -0.16
CA GLN A 283 31.15 16.21 -1.23
C GLN A 283 31.52 17.62 -0.77
N TYR A 284 31.13 18.01 0.45
CA TYR A 284 31.20 19.39 0.92
C TYR A 284 32.08 19.57 2.16
N HIS A 285 32.49 18.48 2.80
CA HIS A 285 33.26 18.51 4.06
C HIS A 285 32.62 19.41 5.13
N SER A 286 31.28 19.51 5.14
CA SER A 286 30.53 20.28 6.12
C SER A 286 30.78 19.74 7.52
N LYS A 287 30.68 20.60 8.53
CA LYS A 287 30.65 20.17 9.93
C LYS A 287 29.29 19.54 10.23
N ILE A 288 29.31 18.32 10.76
CA ILE A 288 28.10 17.52 11.00
C ILE A 288 27.87 17.35 12.51
N ILE A 289 26.70 17.76 12.99
CA ILE A 289 26.25 17.53 14.36
C ILE A 289 25.14 16.48 14.33
N VAL A 290 25.37 15.30 14.91
CA VAL A 290 24.41 14.20 14.97
C VAL A 290 23.75 14.14 16.35
N LEU A 291 22.41 14.17 16.37
CA LEU A 291 21.57 13.94 17.56
C LEU A 291 20.83 12.62 17.38
N ASP A 292 21.00 11.71 18.33
CA ASP A 292 20.30 10.41 18.31
C ASP A 292 20.01 9.90 19.73
N ILE A 293 19.04 9.00 19.87
CA ILE A 293 18.71 8.35 21.14
C ILE A 293 19.68 7.20 21.48
N ILE A 294 20.54 6.82 20.54
CA ILE A 294 21.50 5.71 20.70
C ILE A 294 22.66 6.15 21.59
N GLU A 295 22.80 5.59 22.78
CA GLU A 295 23.95 5.89 23.63
C GLU A 295 25.25 5.25 23.10
N ILE A 296 26.33 6.03 23.01
CA ILE A 296 27.69 5.51 22.81
C ILE A 296 28.30 5.27 24.18
N GLN A 297 28.63 4.01 24.45
CA GLN A 297 29.23 3.59 25.72
C GLN A 297 30.75 3.59 25.62
N GLU A 298 31.42 3.60 26.77
CA GLU A 298 32.89 3.53 26.84
C GLU A 298 33.44 2.28 26.12
N LYS A 299 32.69 1.17 26.15
CA LYS A 299 33.06 -0.09 25.48
C LYS A 299 32.69 -0.13 23.99
N THR A 300 31.94 0.84 23.46
CA THR A 300 31.51 0.83 22.05
C THR A 300 32.67 0.75 21.05
N PRO A 301 33.81 1.46 21.21
CA PRO A 301 34.97 1.29 20.32
C PRO A 301 35.51 -0.14 20.30
N LEU A 302 35.59 -0.79 21.47
CA LEU A 302 36.02 -2.18 21.59
C LEU A 302 35.03 -3.11 20.86
N TRP A 303 33.73 -2.93 21.10
CA TRP A 303 32.70 -3.72 20.42
C TRP A 303 32.70 -3.53 18.91
N ALA A 304 33.02 -2.32 18.42
CA ALA A 304 33.10 -2.03 17.01
C ALA A 304 34.31 -2.69 16.31
N SER A 305 35.36 -3.03 17.05
CA SER A 305 36.50 -3.82 16.55
C SER A 305 36.30 -5.33 16.57
N MET A 306 35.22 -5.82 17.19
CA MET A 306 34.97 -7.26 17.33
C MET A 306 34.48 -7.89 16.02
N ASN A 307 34.93 -9.11 15.76
CA ASN A 307 34.40 -9.96 14.70
C ASN A 307 33.07 -10.64 15.10
N GLU A 308 32.43 -11.37 14.18
CA GLU A 308 31.14 -12.02 14.43
C GLU A 308 31.17 -13.04 15.57
N ALA A 309 32.25 -13.79 15.73
CA ALA A 309 32.39 -14.79 16.79
C ALA A 309 32.53 -14.11 18.17
N GLU A 310 33.27 -13.02 18.25
CA GLU A 310 33.43 -12.21 19.47
C GLU A 310 32.11 -11.52 19.86
N LEU A 311 31.35 -11.01 18.89
CA LEU A 311 30.01 -10.45 19.13
C LEU A 311 29.02 -11.53 19.58
N ALA A 312 29.11 -12.75 19.05
CA ALA A 312 28.31 -13.87 19.52
C ALA A 312 28.68 -14.27 20.96
N ALA A 313 29.96 -14.23 21.33
CA ALA A 313 30.42 -14.44 22.69
C ALA A 313 29.92 -13.33 23.63
N LEU A 314 29.95 -12.06 23.19
CA LEU A 314 29.38 -10.93 23.94
C LEU A 314 27.88 -11.10 24.18
N LYS A 315 27.12 -11.56 23.16
CA LYS A 315 25.69 -11.87 23.33
C LYS A 315 25.47 -12.93 24.40
N LYS A 316 26.30 -13.98 24.43
CA LYS A 316 26.25 -15.01 25.47
C LYS A 316 26.58 -14.45 26.85
N GLN A 317 27.59 -13.58 26.96
CA GLN A 317 27.93 -12.93 28.23
C GLN A 317 26.78 -12.08 28.76
N ILE A 318 26.15 -11.26 27.91
CA ILE A 318 24.98 -10.46 28.28
C ILE A 318 23.84 -11.35 28.80
N TRP A 319 23.67 -12.55 28.23
CA TRP A 319 22.66 -13.49 28.69
C TRP A 319 22.95 -14.02 30.10
N GLU A 320 24.20 -14.36 30.40
CA GLU A 320 24.60 -14.81 31.73
C GLU A 320 24.49 -13.67 32.76
N ASP A 321 24.88 -12.44 32.40
CA ASP A 321 24.71 -11.26 33.26
C ASP A 321 23.23 -11.00 33.58
N LEU A 322 22.34 -11.14 32.59
CA LEU A 322 20.90 -10.99 32.78
C LEU A 322 20.30 -12.07 33.70
N LYS A 323 20.84 -13.30 33.67
CA LYS A 323 20.42 -14.38 34.58
C LYS A 323 20.92 -14.18 36.01
N ALA A 324 22.07 -13.54 36.15
CA ALA A 324 22.70 -13.29 37.44
C ALA A 324 22.02 -12.17 38.24
N ASP A 325 21.22 -11.30 37.61
CA ASP A 325 20.44 -10.26 38.27
C ASP A 325 19.26 -10.85 39.07
N PRO A 326 19.28 -10.82 40.42
CA PRO A 326 18.21 -11.42 41.23
C PRO A 326 16.91 -10.60 41.21
N THR A 327 16.92 -9.38 40.67
CA THR A 327 15.77 -8.47 40.70
C THR A 327 14.78 -8.69 39.56
N LYS A 328 15.19 -9.35 38.47
CA LYS A 328 14.37 -9.53 37.27
C LYS A 328 14.60 -10.89 36.63
N LYS A 329 13.52 -11.57 36.22
CA LYS A 329 13.61 -12.81 35.46
C LYS A 329 14.10 -12.52 34.03
N ALA A 330 15.26 -13.06 33.66
CA ALA A 330 15.80 -12.95 32.29
C ALA A 330 14.85 -13.53 31.23
N THR A 331 14.67 -12.82 30.12
CA THR A 331 13.85 -13.27 28.97
C THR A 331 14.58 -13.07 27.64
N PRO A 332 14.26 -13.84 26.59
CA PRO A 332 14.85 -13.65 25.26
C PRO A 332 14.63 -12.23 24.71
N VAL A 333 13.47 -11.63 24.95
CA VAL A 333 13.17 -10.24 24.54
C VAL A 333 14.10 -9.24 25.23
N MET A 334 14.45 -9.45 26.51
CA MET A 334 15.42 -8.61 27.20
C MET A 334 16.83 -8.75 26.61
N LEU A 335 17.25 -9.97 26.26
CA LEU A 335 18.53 -10.22 25.59
C LEU A 335 18.59 -9.54 24.23
N GLU A 336 17.59 -9.73 23.37
CA GLU A 336 17.56 -9.10 22.04
C GLU A 336 17.53 -7.57 22.14
N ARG A 337 16.81 -7.01 23.13
CA ARG A 337 16.84 -5.56 23.38
C ARG A 337 18.21 -5.07 23.85
N ALA A 338 18.86 -5.79 24.77
CA ALA A 338 20.17 -5.41 25.30
C ALA A 338 21.26 -5.51 24.23
N PHE A 339 21.31 -6.62 23.50
CA PHE A 339 22.26 -6.81 22.40
C PHE A 339 21.94 -5.92 21.20
N GLY A 340 20.67 -5.62 20.94
CA GLY A 340 20.25 -4.62 19.96
C GLY A 340 20.84 -3.24 20.25
N ARG A 341 20.83 -2.78 21.52
CA ARG A 341 21.50 -1.52 21.91
C ARG A 341 23.01 -1.54 21.64
N VAL A 342 23.66 -2.69 21.84
CA VAL A 342 25.09 -2.85 21.50
C VAL A 342 25.28 -2.69 19.99
N LYS A 343 24.52 -3.42 19.16
CA LYS A 343 24.60 -3.32 17.69
C LYS A 343 24.31 -1.90 17.18
N ASP A 344 23.32 -1.23 17.76
CA ASP A 344 22.97 0.14 17.43
C ASP A 344 24.13 1.09 17.76
N SER A 345 24.76 0.95 18.93
CA SER A 345 25.92 1.75 19.33
C SER A 345 27.13 1.53 18.42
N ILE A 346 27.39 0.28 18.01
CA ILE A 346 28.46 -0.06 17.06
C ILE A 346 28.19 0.61 15.70
N THR A 347 26.97 0.49 15.20
CA THR A 347 26.56 1.05 13.91
C THR A 347 26.72 2.57 13.91
N LEU A 348 26.23 3.25 14.95
CA LEU A 348 26.41 4.68 15.13
C LEU A 348 27.89 5.05 15.19
N TYR A 349 28.68 4.38 16.02
CA TYR A 349 30.11 4.66 16.16
C TYR A 349 30.85 4.56 14.82
N ASN A 350 30.61 3.48 14.07
CA ASN A 350 31.21 3.27 12.75
C ASN A 350 30.80 4.36 11.76
N ASN A 351 29.53 4.79 11.78
CA ASN A 351 29.07 5.90 10.95
C ASN A 351 29.76 7.23 11.33
N LEU A 352 29.95 7.52 12.62
CA LEU A 352 30.69 8.71 13.07
C LEU A 352 32.16 8.68 12.64
N GLN A 353 32.82 7.52 12.74
CA GLN A 353 34.21 7.38 12.25
C GLN A 353 34.28 7.57 10.74
N LYS A 354 33.32 7.00 9.99
CA LYS A 354 33.25 7.19 8.53
C LYS A 354 33.10 8.66 8.16
N LEU A 355 32.26 9.42 8.85
CA LEU A 355 32.12 10.87 8.65
C LEU A 355 33.44 11.61 8.89
N ARG A 356 34.18 11.27 9.95
CA ARG A 356 35.50 11.87 10.24
C ARG A 356 36.53 11.51 9.16
N ASN A 357 36.54 10.26 8.71
CA ASN A 357 37.43 9.80 7.65
C ASN A 357 37.14 10.43 6.28
N LEU A 358 35.91 10.92 6.07
CA LEU A 358 35.52 11.72 4.89
C LEU A 358 35.94 13.20 5.00
N GLY A 359 36.59 13.60 6.11
CA GLY A 359 37.17 14.93 6.29
C GLY A 359 36.27 15.95 7.01
N SER A 360 35.09 15.55 7.47
CA SER A 360 34.20 16.42 8.24
C SER A 360 34.58 16.50 9.72
N GLU A 361 34.43 17.66 10.33
CA GLU A 361 34.32 17.76 11.79
C GLU A 361 32.97 17.17 12.22
N VAL A 362 32.98 16.28 13.23
CA VAL A 362 31.78 15.54 13.66
C VAL A 362 31.56 15.70 15.16
N GLU A 363 30.38 16.19 15.53
CA GLU A 363 29.90 16.26 16.90
C GLU A 363 28.74 15.28 17.10
N TYR A 364 28.69 14.63 18.26
CA TYR A 364 27.61 13.71 18.62
C TYR A 364 26.99 14.12 19.95
N TYR A 365 25.65 14.18 19.99
CA TYR A 365 24.88 14.41 21.20
C TYR A 365 23.86 13.28 21.38
N HIS A 366 24.00 12.51 22.46
CA HIS A 366 22.94 11.61 22.90
C HIS A 366 21.74 12.45 23.38
N CYS A 367 20.63 12.34 22.66
CA CYS A 367 19.44 13.14 22.89
C CYS A 367 18.19 12.38 22.48
N ASP A 368 17.33 12.06 23.45
CA ASP A 368 15.94 11.79 23.13
C ASP A 368 15.28 13.14 22.80
N VAL A 369 14.90 13.34 21.53
CA VAL A 369 14.29 14.58 21.06
C VAL A 369 12.90 14.84 21.67
N MET A 370 12.31 13.82 22.31
CA MET A 370 11.08 13.94 23.09
C MET A 370 11.32 14.40 24.54
N ASN A 371 12.57 14.32 25.02
CA ASN A 371 12.91 14.76 26.37
C ASN A 371 13.25 16.25 26.36
N SER A 372 12.35 17.07 26.90
CA SER A 372 12.47 18.52 26.92
C SER A 372 13.74 19.01 27.66
N SER A 373 14.16 18.32 28.72
CA SER A 373 15.37 18.67 29.45
C SER A 373 16.63 18.40 28.61
N MET A 374 16.71 17.22 27.99
CA MET A 374 17.83 16.87 27.10
C MET A 374 17.90 17.82 25.90
N MET A 375 16.76 18.12 25.28
CA MET A 375 16.68 19.06 24.15
C MET A 375 17.17 20.46 24.54
N LYS A 376 16.75 20.97 25.71
CA LYS A 376 17.21 22.27 26.22
C LYS A 376 18.72 22.28 26.45
N GLU A 377 19.26 21.23 27.06
CA GLU A 377 20.69 21.09 27.32
C GLU A 377 21.49 21.04 26.01
N VAL A 378 21.08 20.20 25.06
CA VAL A 378 21.75 20.05 23.77
C VAL A 378 21.69 21.34 22.95
N CYS A 379 20.54 22.00 22.89
CA CYS A 379 20.42 23.32 22.25
C CYS A 379 21.36 24.35 22.87
N THR A 380 21.51 24.34 24.20
CA THR A 380 22.44 25.23 24.91
C THR A 380 23.89 24.93 24.57
N LYS A 381 24.28 23.65 24.54
CA LYS A 381 25.64 23.21 24.19
C LYS A 381 26.01 23.57 22.75
N ILE A 382 25.11 23.30 21.80
CA ILE A 382 25.31 23.64 20.38
C ILE A 382 25.49 25.15 20.23
N LYS A 383 24.63 25.96 20.87
CA LYS A 383 24.77 27.43 20.82
C LYS A 383 26.08 27.92 21.42
N ALA A 384 26.48 27.38 22.57
CA ALA A 384 27.70 27.79 23.24
C ALA A 384 28.95 27.48 22.40
N LYS A 385 28.95 26.37 21.67
CA LYS A 385 30.11 25.91 20.89
C LYS A 385 30.11 26.39 19.44
N ASN A 386 28.95 26.46 18.81
CA ASN A 386 28.81 26.70 17.36
C ASN A 386 28.06 28.01 17.04
N GLY A 387 27.46 28.68 18.03
CA GLY A 387 26.52 29.77 17.79
C GLY A 387 25.23 29.26 17.14
N ARG A 388 24.72 29.99 16.14
CA ARG A 388 23.61 29.52 15.30
C ARG A 388 24.18 28.69 14.14
N VAL A 389 23.53 27.57 13.83
CA VAL A 389 23.96 26.65 12.77
C VAL A 389 23.36 27.04 11.41
N ASP A 390 23.98 26.59 10.32
CA ASP A 390 23.54 26.91 8.96
C ASP A 390 22.36 26.04 8.50
N GLY A 391 22.18 24.85 9.08
CA GLY A 391 21.13 23.93 8.63
C GLY A 391 20.62 22.97 9.70
N LEU A 392 19.34 22.62 9.58
CA LEU A 392 18.71 21.50 10.30
C LEU A 392 18.12 20.51 9.30
N ILE A 393 18.60 19.26 9.36
CA ILE A 393 18.08 18.13 8.60
C ILE A 393 17.39 17.16 9.57
N HIS A 394 16.07 17.12 9.53
CA HIS A 394 15.26 16.45 10.53
C HIS A 394 14.77 15.07 10.07
N PHE A 395 15.50 14.01 10.45
CA PHE A 395 15.14 12.61 10.19
C PHE A 395 14.44 11.91 11.37
N ALA A 396 14.39 12.54 12.55
CA ALA A 396 13.77 11.90 13.71
C ALA A 396 12.30 11.55 13.41
N GLY A 397 11.90 10.36 13.83
CA GLY A 397 10.61 9.82 13.51
C GLY A 397 10.41 8.43 14.09
N LEU A 398 9.16 8.13 14.38
CA LEU A 398 8.69 6.81 14.78
C LEU A 398 7.49 6.46 13.91
N GLU A 399 7.33 5.18 13.62
CA GLU A 399 6.20 4.67 12.86
C GLU A 399 5.76 3.35 13.50
N ARG A 400 4.46 3.29 13.80
CA ARG A 400 3.77 2.10 14.30
C ARG A 400 2.33 2.08 13.79
N SER A 401 2.14 1.43 12.66
CA SER A 401 0.83 1.29 12.01
C SER A 401 -0.16 0.55 12.90
N LYS A 402 -1.34 1.15 13.07
CA LYS A 402 -2.51 0.54 13.72
C LYS A 402 -3.74 1.30 13.27
N LEU A 403 -4.81 0.59 12.89
CA LEU A 403 -6.06 1.22 12.45
C LEU A 403 -6.58 2.17 13.53
N ILE A 404 -7.27 3.24 13.11
CA ILE A 404 -7.80 4.29 13.98
C ILE A 404 -8.54 3.75 15.22
N TYR A 405 -9.31 2.66 15.07
CA TYR A 405 -10.12 2.06 16.13
C TYR A 405 -9.29 1.45 17.27
N ASP A 406 -8.17 0.82 16.91
CA ASP A 406 -7.30 0.11 17.85
C ASP A 406 -6.10 0.96 18.30
N LYS A 407 -5.93 2.16 17.74
CA LYS A 407 -4.82 3.07 18.01
C LYS A 407 -4.85 3.58 19.46
N ASP A 408 -3.73 3.46 20.15
CA ASP A 408 -3.53 4.06 21.47
C ASP A 408 -3.33 5.58 21.31
N PRO A 409 -4.14 6.43 21.98
CA PRO A 409 -3.94 7.88 21.94
C PRO A 409 -2.55 8.33 22.38
N ALA A 410 -1.95 7.69 23.38
CA ALA A 410 -0.60 8.03 23.84
C ALA A 410 0.47 7.74 22.78
N GLU A 411 0.25 6.67 21.99
CA GLU A 411 1.11 6.32 20.85
C GLU A 411 0.94 7.33 19.70
N TYR A 412 -0.28 7.79 19.45
CA TYR A 412 -0.56 8.87 18.49
C TYR A 412 0.27 10.12 18.82
N TYR A 413 0.14 10.63 20.05
CA TYR A 413 0.91 11.80 20.50
C TYR A 413 2.41 11.58 20.35
N ARG A 414 2.91 10.42 20.77
CA ARG A 414 4.34 10.09 20.68
C ARG A 414 4.87 10.12 19.25
N ILE A 415 4.11 9.58 18.28
CA ILE A 415 4.49 9.55 16.86
C ILE A 415 4.42 10.94 16.23
N PHE A 416 3.46 11.76 16.65
CA PHE A 416 3.37 13.15 16.23
C PHE A 416 4.53 14.00 16.77
N ASP A 417 4.73 13.97 18.09
CA ASP A 417 5.65 14.85 18.79
C ASP A 417 7.12 14.64 18.42
N VAL A 418 7.53 13.39 18.10
CA VAL A 418 8.91 13.08 17.73
C VAL A 418 9.34 13.83 16.46
N LYS A 419 8.37 14.24 15.62
CA LYS A 419 8.57 15.08 14.44
C LYS A 419 8.21 16.53 14.70
N ALA A 420 6.99 16.79 15.12
CA ALA A 420 6.45 18.15 15.19
C ALA A 420 7.04 18.94 16.37
N THR A 421 6.88 18.42 17.59
CA THR A 421 7.30 19.08 18.83
C THR A 421 8.82 19.20 18.93
N SER A 422 9.56 18.18 18.46
CA SER A 422 11.02 18.23 18.41
C SER A 422 11.54 19.31 17.44
N PHE A 423 10.99 19.42 16.22
CA PHE A 423 11.31 20.50 15.28
C PHE A 423 10.95 21.87 15.85
N ALA A 424 9.74 22.02 16.39
CA ALA A 424 9.29 23.28 16.98
C ALA A 424 10.22 23.74 18.11
N THR A 425 10.83 22.81 18.85
CA THR A 425 11.83 23.14 19.88
C THR A 425 13.08 23.79 19.29
N PHE A 426 13.59 23.31 18.14
CA PHE A 426 14.72 23.96 17.45
C PHE A 426 14.36 25.36 16.94
N LEU A 427 13.13 25.53 16.42
CA LEU A 427 12.62 26.80 15.92
C LEU A 427 12.44 27.82 17.06
N ALA A 428 11.80 27.44 18.16
CA ALA A 428 11.59 28.27 19.34
C ALA A 428 12.92 28.68 20.00
N ASN A 429 13.94 27.83 19.90
CA ASN A 429 15.29 28.14 20.38
C ASN A 429 16.11 28.93 19.35
N ASN A 430 15.61 29.30 18.17
CA ASN A 430 16.36 30.06 17.17
C ASN A 430 17.75 29.43 16.87
N ILE A 431 17.79 28.10 16.70
CA ILE A 431 19.03 27.33 16.52
C ILE A 431 19.65 27.56 15.14
N VAL A 432 18.82 27.60 14.11
CA VAL A 432 19.24 27.83 12.72
C VAL A 432 19.35 29.34 12.46
N ARG A 433 20.32 29.74 11.64
CA ARG A 433 20.53 31.12 11.17
C ARG A 433 19.36 31.63 10.30
N ASP A 434 19.22 32.94 10.18
CA ASP A 434 18.15 33.54 9.36
C ASP A 434 18.37 33.28 7.86
N ASP A 435 19.63 33.20 7.44
CA ASP A 435 20.09 32.81 6.11
C ASP A 435 20.36 31.29 5.98
N GLY A 436 19.98 30.51 7.00
CA GLY A 436 20.14 29.06 7.02
C GLY A 436 19.01 28.30 6.33
N PHE A 437 19.00 26.97 6.50
CA PHE A 437 17.96 26.12 5.91
C PHE A 437 17.37 25.07 6.87
N PHE A 438 16.15 24.65 6.56
CA PHE A 438 15.47 23.51 7.15
C PHE A 438 15.17 22.46 6.08
N ALA A 439 15.48 21.20 6.35
CA ALA A 439 15.11 20.09 5.48
C ALA A 439 14.46 18.98 6.30
N PHE A 440 13.24 18.59 5.92
CA PHE A 440 12.45 17.63 6.66
C PHE A 440 12.32 16.32 5.89
N ALA A 441 12.69 15.23 6.55
CA ALA A 441 12.35 13.88 6.11
C ALA A 441 10.88 13.61 6.44
N SER A 442 10.02 13.81 5.45
CA SER A 442 8.59 13.54 5.51
C SER A 442 8.28 12.18 4.85
N SER A 443 7.00 11.88 4.64
CA SER A 443 6.53 10.61 4.06
C SER A 443 5.35 10.83 3.13
N ILE A 444 5.27 10.01 2.06
CA ILE A 444 4.09 9.89 1.20
C ILE A 444 2.80 9.59 2.00
N ALA A 445 2.89 8.98 3.19
CA ALA A 445 1.73 8.76 4.05
C ALA A 445 1.06 10.08 4.48
N GLY A 446 1.82 11.16 4.68
CA GLY A 446 1.26 12.48 4.99
C GLY A 446 0.50 13.11 3.83
N LYS A 447 0.81 12.70 2.59
CA LYS A 447 0.24 13.30 1.38
C LYS A 447 -0.93 12.49 0.80
N TYR A 448 -0.80 11.17 0.76
CA TYR A 448 -1.74 10.27 0.11
C TYR A 448 -2.50 9.38 1.10
N GLY A 449 -2.11 9.42 2.38
CA GLY A 449 -2.61 8.54 3.42
C GLY A 449 -2.11 7.10 3.29
N ASN A 450 -2.15 6.35 4.37
CA ASN A 450 -1.97 4.90 4.38
C ASN A 450 -2.75 4.28 5.55
N LEU A 451 -3.17 3.02 5.40
CA LEU A 451 -3.96 2.34 6.42
C LEU A 451 -3.21 2.26 7.75
N GLY A 452 -3.87 2.69 8.83
CA GLY A 452 -3.33 2.67 10.19
C GLY A 452 -2.20 3.65 10.48
N GLN A 453 -1.90 4.59 9.57
CA GLN A 453 -0.80 5.56 9.72
C GLN A 453 -1.30 6.99 9.96
N SER A 454 -2.46 7.17 10.60
CA SER A 454 -3.07 8.51 10.77
C SER A 454 -2.22 9.48 11.61
N ASP A 455 -1.59 9.01 12.68
CA ASP A 455 -0.64 9.79 13.48
C ASP A 455 0.65 10.12 12.72
N TYR A 456 1.20 9.13 12.02
CA TYR A 456 2.40 9.31 11.20
C TYR A 456 2.14 10.28 10.05
N ALA A 457 0.99 10.18 9.37
CA ALA A 457 0.59 11.09 8.32
C ALA A 457 0.41 12.52 8.85
N SER A 458 -0.24 12.67 10.00
CA SER A 458 -0.38 13.97 10.67
C SER A 458 0.97 14.60 11.00
N ALA A 459 1.92 13.80 11.50
CA ALA A 459 3.27 14.26 11.83
C ALA A 459 4.05 14.71 10.58
N ASN A 460 3.93 13.97 9.48
CA ASN A 460 4.68 14.22 8.25
C ASN A 460 4.13 15.40 7.44
N ASP A 461 2.80 15.56 7.39
CA ASP A 461 2.18 16.68 6.69
C ASP A 461 2.24 17.98 7.53
N TYR A 462 2.31 17.89 8.87
CA TYR A 462 2.73 19.02 9.71
C TYR A 462 4.11 19.57 9.30
N LEU A 463 5.09 18.70 9.05
CA LEU A 463 6.41 19.13 8.56
C LEU A 463 6.35 19.70 7.14
N ALA A 464 5.50 19.14 6.27
CA ALA A 464 5.27 19.69 4.94
C ALA A 464 4.72 21.12 5.01
N LYS A 465 3.63 21.34 5.76
CA LYS A 465 3.06 22.67 5.98
C LYS A 465 3.99 23.62 6.74
N SER A 466 4.87 23.08 7.59
CA SER A 466 5.94 23.87 8.22
C SER A 466 6.93 24.39 7.18
N ALA A 467 7.33 23.58 6.21
CA ALA A 467 8.22 24.03 5.13
C ALA A 467 7.57 25.11 4.25
N LEU A 468 6.28 24.97 3.93
CA LEU A 468 5.53 25.99 3.21
C LEU A 468 5.45 27.31 4.00
N SER A 469 5.00 27.25 5.26
CA SER A 469 4.84 28.43 6.11
C SER A 469 6.16 29.13 6.41
N LEU A 470 7.24 28.39 6.63
CA LEU A 470 8.59 28.95 6.77
C LEU A 470 9.10 29.60 5.49
N SER A 471 8.83 28.99 4.33
CA SER A 471 9.22 29.55 3.03
C SER A 471 8.48 30.86 2.73
N ASN A 472 7.22 30.95 3.13
CA ASN A 472 6.43 32.18 3.06
C ASN A 472 6.99 33.30 3.98
N GLN A 473 7.66 32.93 5.07
CA GLN A 473 8.42 33.85 5.94
C GLN A 473 9.83 34.20 5.40
N GLY A 474 10.23 33.66 4.24
CA GLY A 474 11.52 33.91 3.63
C GLY A 474 12.65 32.96 4.05
N TYR A 475 12.38 31.96 4.89
CA TYR A 475 13.37 30.93 5.20
C TYR A 475 13.52 29.93 4.06
N ARG A 476 14.70 29.35 3.89
CA ARG A 476 14.87 28.18 3.02
C ARG A 476 14.36 26.95 3.77
N ALA A 477 13.18 26.44 3.42
CA ALA A 477 12.64 25.23 4.03
C ALA A 477 12.11 24.26 2.97
N ILE A 478 12.52 23.00 3.07
CA ILE A 478 12.06 21.93 2.17
C ILE A 478 11.56 20.73 2.98
N SER A 479 10.46 20.15 2.55
CA SER A 479 9.94 18.88 3.04
C SER A 479 9.95 17.88 1.91
N ILE A 480 10.48 16.68 2.16
CA ILE A 480 10.55 15.63 1.17
C ILE A 480 9.68 14.46 1.65
N ALA A 481 8.52 14.30 1.03
CA ALA A 481 7.61 13.18 1.27
C ALA A 481 8.16 11.92 0.60
N MET A 482 8.89 11.12 1.38
CA MET A 482 9.59 9.94 0.85
C MET A 482 8.72 8.68 0.86
N SER A 483 8.88 7.87 -0.18
CA SER A 483 8.36 6.50 -0.26
C SER A 483 9.24 5.49 0.48
N ALA A 484 8.86 4.21 0.43
CA ALA A 484 9.64 3.12 1.01
C ALA A 484 10.95 2.90 0.24
N TYR A 485 12.01 2.55 0.97
CA TYR A 485 13.35 2.35 0.44
C TYR A 485 13.73 0.87 0.43
N LYS A 486 14.43 0.43 -0.61
CA LYS A 486 14.94 -0.95 -0.72
C LYS A 486 15.97 -1.21 0.40
N ASN A 487 15.87 -2.36 1.06
CA ASN A 487 16.90 -2.93 1.95
C ASN A 487 17.33 -2.09 3.19
N VAL A 488 16.78 -0.88 3.39
CA VAL A 488 17.08 -0.02 4.54
C VAL A 488 15.86 0.75 5.03
N GLY A 489 15.87 1.11 6.32
CA GLY A 489 14.86 2.00 6.92
C GLY A 489 13.61 1.28 7.41
N MET A 490 12.53 2.04 7.64
CA MET A 490 11.31 1.52 8.29
C MET A 490 10.46 0.60 7.39
N GLY A 491 10.70 0.61 6.07
CA GLY A 491 9.94 -0.18 5.07
C GLY A 491 10.39 -1.64 4.91
N VAL A 492 11.45 -2.07 5.60
CA VAL A 492 12.07 -3.41 5.44
C VAL A 492 11.75 -4.33 6.62
N ARG A 493 10.73 -3.99 7.42
CA ARG A 493 10.19 -4.90 8.44
C ARG A 493 9.53 -6.09 7.73
N ALA A 494 9.67 -7.30 8.30
CA ALA A 494 9.05 -8.51 7.76
C ALA A 494 7.54 -8.29 7.49
N GLY A 495 7.08 -8.65 6.29
CA GLY A 495 5.70 -8.48 5.83
C GLY A 495 5.35 -7.10 5.25
N VAL A 496 6.04 -6.02 5.65
CA VAL A 496 5.76 -4.65 5.14
C VAL A 496 6.20 -4.49 3.69
N GLU A 497 7.37 -5.02 3.34
CA GLU A 497 7.86 -4.95 1.96
C GLU A 497 6.92 -5.68 0.98
N THR A 498 6.54 -6.91 1.33
CA THR A 498 5.59 -7.72 0.56
C THR A 498 4.23 -7.01 0.41
N PHE A 499 3.71 -6.42 1.50
CA PHE A 499 2.45 -5.68 1.48
C PHE A 499 2.49 -4.46 0.57
N LEU A 500 3.56 -3.65 0.63
CA LEU A 500 3.68 -2.46 -0.20
C LEU A 500 3.84 -2.82 -1.68
N ARG A 501 4.66 -3.83 -2.00
CA ARG A 501 4.81 -4.33 -3.38
C ARG A 501 3.51 -4.91 -3.93
N SER A 502 2.76 -5.68 -3.14
CA SER A 502 1.48 -6.25 -3.57
C SER A 502 0.39 -5.19 -3.81
N ASN A 503 0.54 -4.01 -3.20
CA ASN A 503 -0.27 -2.83 -3.46
C ASN A 503 0.25 -1.95 -4.62
N GLY A 504 1.32 -2.37 -5.31
CA GLY A 504 1.89 -1.66 -6.47
C GLY A 504 2.74 -0.45 -6.10
N VAL A 505 3.29 -0.41 -4.88
CA VAL A 505 4.22 0.62 -4.43
C VAL A 505 5.64 0.25 -4.83
N ASP A 506 6.30 1.12 -5.57
CA ASP A 506 7.70 0.98 -5.94
C ASP A 506 8.61 1.40 -4.80
N PHE A 507 9.65 0.59 -4.57
CA PHE A 507 10.68 0.88 -3.59
C PHE A 507 11.79 1.71 -4.24
N VAL A 508 12.13 2.81 -3.59
CA VAL A 508 13.19 3.71 -4.04
C VAL A 508 14.55 3.15 -3.64
N ASP A 509 15.54 3.30 -4.52
CA ASP A 509 16.92 2.99 -4.16
C ASP A 509 17.45 4.03 -3.15
N PRO A 510 18.04 3.62 -2.01
CA PRO A 510 18.55 4.55 -1.01
C PRO A 510 19.54 5.57 -1.54
N GLU A 511 20.41 5.16 -2.46
CA GLU A 511 21.45 6.02 -3.00
C GLU A 511 20.85 7.09 -3.92
N ASP A 512 19.90 6.69 -4.79
CA ASP A 512 19.14 7.62 -5.64
C ASP A 512 18.35 8.62 -4.80
N GLY A 513 17.61 8.15 -3.80
CA GLY A 513 16.76 9.02 -3.00
C GLY A 513 17.56 9.99 -2.12
N MET A 514 18.67 9.57 -1.53
CA MET A 514 19.54 10.47 -0.76
C MET A 514 20.32 11.43 -1.67
N GLN A 515 20.61 11.05 -2.92
CA GLN A 515 21.15 12.00 -3.89
C GLN A 515 20.12 13.08 -4.24
N ILE A 516 18.87 12.71 -4.54
CA ILE A 516 17.80 13.68 -4.77
C ILE A 516 17.59 14.58 -3.54
N PHE A 517 17.59 14.01 -2.34
CA PHE A 517 17.47 14.78 -1.10
C PHE A 517 18.56 15.86 -0.99
N LEU A 518 19.81 15.47 -1.22
CA LEU A 518 20.95 16.39 -1.23
C LEU A 518 20.79 17.47 -2.31
N ASP A 519 20.37 17.08 -3.51
CA ASP A 519 20.18 18.00 -4.61
C ASP A 519 19.08 19.04 -4.29
N GLU A 520 17.99 18.67 -3.62
CA GLU A 520 16.97 19.62 -3.18
C GLU A 520 17.53 20.63 -2.17
N ILE A 521 18.38 20.19 -1.23
CA ILE A 521 19.02 21.11 -0.26
C ILE A 521 19.86 22.16 -1.00
N VAL A 522 20.59 21.75 -2.05
CA VAL A 522 21.57 22.60 -2.74
C VAL A 522 20.93 23.45 -3.84
N TYR A 523 20.02 22.88 -4.63
CA TYR A 523 19.46 23.46 -5.86
C TYR A 523 17.93 23.64 -5.81
N GLY A 524 17.23 23.04 -4.85
CA GLY A 524 15.76 23.12 -4.77
C GLY A 524 15.25 24.52 -4.40
N ARG A 525 14.01 24.85 -4.81
CA ARG A 525 13.29 26.07 -4.39
C ARG A 525 11.85 25.84 -3.99
N VAL A 526 11.33 24.64 -4.23
CA VAL A 526 9.96 24.29 -3.93
C VAL A 526 9.92 23.73 -2.51
N PRO A 527 8.99 24.19 -1.65
CA PRO A 527 8.98 23.83 -0.24
C PRO A 527 8.52 22.40 0.04
N GLU A 528 7.86 21.72 -0.91
CA GLU A 528 7.43 20.33 -0.76
C GLU A 528 7.70 19.53 -2.04
N ILE A 529 8.41 18.42 -1.86
CA ILE A 529 8.77 17.46 -2.91
C ILE A 529 8.20 16.10 -2.53
N VAL A 530 7.65 15.38 -3.49
CA VAL A 530 7.31 13.96 -3.33
C VAL A 530 8.39 13.14 -4.00
N LEU A 531 9.00 12.23 -3.23
CA LEU A 531 10.09 11.37 -3.68
C LEU A 531 9.61 9.91 -3.68
N THR A 532 9.22 9.43 -4.85
CA THR A 532 8.53 8.14 -4.99
C THR A 532 8.65 7.56 -6.41
N GLY A 533 8.51 6.24 -6.56
CA GLY A 533 8.08 5.63 -7.82
C GLY A 533 6.56 5.49 -7.86
N SER A 534 6.03 4.41 -8.42
CA SER A 534 4.60 4.08 -8.32
C SER A 534 4.12 4.03 -6.87
N LEU A 535 2.94 4.60 -6.63
CA LEU A 535 2.21 4.46 -5.36
C LEU A 535 1.10 3.41 -5.45
N GLY A 536 0.83 2.87 -6.64
CA GLY A 536 -0.19 1.85 -6.87
C GLY A 536 -1.51 2.20 -6.22
N ARG A 537 -2.02 1.31 -5.36
CA ARG A 537 -3.29 1.47 -4.64
C ARG A 537 -3.24 2.44 -3.47
N LEU A 538 -2.07 2.97 -3.09
CA LEU A 538 -2.02 4.03 -2.08
C LEU A 538 -2.56 5.36 -2.62
N ASP A 539 -2.48 5.59 -3.94
CA ASP A 539 -2.99 6.80 -4.55
C ASP A 539 -4.46 6.63 -4.99
N TRP A 540 -5.39 6.68 -4.01
CA TRP A 540 -6.83 6.48 -4.25
C TRP A 540 -7.44 7.50 -5.23
N ASP A 541 -6.89 8.71 -5.28
CA ASP A 541 -7.42 9.81 -6.08
C ASP A 541 -6.63 10.03 -7.37
N HIS A 542 -5.64 9.17 -7.67
CA HIS A 542 -4.75 9.29 -8.83
C HIS A 542 -4.07 10.67 -8.90
N GLN A 543 -3.61 11.16 -7.76
CA GLN A 543 -2.96 12.46 -7.58
C GLN A 543 -1.52 12.45 -8.07
N LEU A 544 -0.83 11.31 -8.09
CA LEU A 544 0.50 11.16 -8.67
C LEU A 544 0.38 10.94 -10.18
N LYS A 545 0.91 11.87 -10.98
CA LYS A 545 0.93 11.80 -12.45
C LYS A 545 2.31 11.46 -12.95
N PHE A 546 2.47 10.65 -13.99
CA PHE A 546 3.79 10.26 -14.52
C PHE A 546 4.22 11.03 -15.76
N GLU A 547 3.28 11.76 -16.36
CA GLU A 547 3.50 12.68 -17.48
C GLU A 547 2.68 13.96 -17.28
N TRP A 548 3.12 15.06 -17.90
CA TRP A 548 2.38 16.33 -17.90
C TRP A 548 1.09 16.25 -18.73
N ASP A 549 1.03 15.36 -19.73
CA ASP A 549 -0.11 15.23 -20.64
C ASP A 549 -1.32 14.52 -20.00
N GLU A 550 -1.15 13.92 -18.81
CA GLU A 550 -2.25 13.31 -18.03
C GLU A 550 -3.14 14.35 -17.31
N ILE A 551 -2.88 15.64 -17.52
CA ILE A 551 -3.63 16.76 -16.96
C ILE A 551 -4.75 17.16 -17.94
N GLY A 552 -5.84 16.39 -17.94
CA GLY A 552 -7.12 16.79 -18.56
C GLY A 552 -7.09 17.05 -20.07
N ALA A 553 -7.06 15.98 -20.89
CA ALA A 553 -7.47 16.09 -22.29
C ALA A 553 -8.98 16.34 -22.37
N ALA A 554 -9.34 17.56 -22.76
CA ALA A 554 -10.69 17.93 -23.15
C ALA A 554 -11.10 17.16 -24.41
N ASP A 555 -12.32 16.67 -24.35
CA ASP A 555 -13.13 16.16 -25.45
C ASP A 555 -13.17 17.19 -26.60
N ASN A 556 -12.55 16.87 -27.73
CA ASN A 556 -12.79 17.56 -28.98
C ASN A 556 -13.35 16.53 -29.95
N GLY A 557 -14.67 16.60 -30.12
CA GLY A 557 -15.43 15.69 -30.95
C GLY A 557 -14.98 15.66 -32.40
N SER A 558 -15.18 14.50 -33.01
CA SER A 558 -15.41 14.38 -34.44
C SER A 558 -16.65 13.52 -34.63
N ASP A 559 -17.70 14.19 -35.08
CA ASP A 559 -18.79 13.63 -35.88
C ASP A 559 -18.22 12.63 -36.90
N ASP A 560 -18.88 11.48 -37.04
CA ASP A 560 -19.18 10.95 -38.36
C ASP A 560 -20.40 10.01 -38.28
N SER A 561 -21.54 10.60 -38.61
CA SER A 561 -22.71 9.89 -39.09
C SER A 561 -22.46 9.37 -40.51
N ALA A 562 -22.68 8.07 -40.76
CA ALA A 562 -23.29 7.61 -42.01
C ALA A 562 -23.66 6.12 -41.98
N ASN A 563 -24.95 5.86 -42.22
CA ASN A 563 -25.58 4.67 -42.84
C ASN A 563 -25.44 3.32 -42.11
N GLY A 564 -26.50 2.60 -41.76
CA GLY A 564 -27.90 2.63 -42.21
C GLY A 564 -28.33 1.19 -42.58
N GLY A 565 -29.43 0.68 -42.00
CA GLY A 565 -30.16 -0.46 -42.58
C GLY A 565 -30.73 -1.52 -41.62
N ASN A 566 -31.94 -1.26 -41.13
CA ASN A 566 -33.11 -2.14 -40.85
C ASN A 566 -32.98 -3.70 -40.69
N THR A 567 -33.32 -4.16 -39.46
CA THR A 567 -34.36 -5.14 -38.99
C THR A 567 -35.20 -5.98 -40.00
N PRO A 568 -35.87 -7.14 -39.67
CA PRO A 568 -36.39 -7.63 -38.35
C PRO A 568 -36.53 -9.19 -38.03
N ALA A 569 -36.63 -9.49 -36.72
CA ALA A 569 -37.50 -10.39 -35.91
C ALA A 569 -37.98 -11.85 -36.25
N ALA A 570 -37.76 -12.76 -35.26
CA ALA A 570 -38.62 -13.80 -34.60
C ALA A 570 -39.14 -15.06 -35.40
N PRO A 571 -39.52 -16.23 -34.80
CA PRO A 571 -39.85 -16.54 -33.39
C PRO A 571 -39.34 -17.91 -32.82
N ALA A 572 -39.73 -18.19 -31.57
CA ALA A 572 -39.38 -19.34 -30.72
C ALA A 572 -40.10 -20.68 -31.04
N ALA A 573 -39.46 -21.81 -30.72
CA ALA A 573 -40.11 -23.03 -30.21
C ALA A 573 -39.10 -23.99 -29.53
N ALA A 574 -39.45 -24.44 -28.32
CA ALA A 574 -38.86 -25.57 -27.58
C ALA A 574 -39.91 -26.72 -27.54
N PRO A 575 -39.69 -27.90 -26.90
CA PRO A 575 -38.48 -28.73 -26.69
C PRO A 575 -38.72 -30.23 -27.04
N LYS A 576 -37.67 -31.06 -27.17
CA LYS A 576 -37.45 -32.27 -26.32
C LYS A 576 -36.30 -33.18 -26.80
N ALA A 577 -35.54 -33.58 -25.78
CA ALA A 577 -34.39 -34.48 -25.69
C ALA A 577 -34.38 -35.80 -26.48
N ALA A 578 -33.20 -36.11 -27.03
CA ALA A 578 -32.47 -37.35 -26.78
C ALA A 578 -30.96 -37.04 -26.86
N ALA A 579 -30.16 -37.59 -25.94
CA ALA A 579 -28.74 -37.28 -25.76
C ALA A 579 -27.86 -37.72 -26.97
N PRO A 580 -26.94 -36.88 -27.47
CA PRO A 580 -26.06 -37.25 -28.58
C PRO A 580 -24.60 -37.47 -28.16
N ALA A 581 -23.88 -38.10 -29.09
CA ALA A 581 -22.44 -38.27 -29.16
C ALA A 581 -21.66 -36.96 -28.90
N VAL A 582 -20.44 -37.11 -28.37
CA VAL A 582 -19.51 -36.00 -28.10
C VAL A 582 -19.11 -35.35 -29.41
N ASP A 583 -19.73 -34.22 -29.68
CA ASP A 583 -19.46 -33.34 -30.79
C ASP A 583 -18.35 -32.36 -30.38
N SER A 584 -17.21 -32.40 -31.08
CA SER A 584 -16.04 -31.53 -30.84
C SER A 584 -16.33 -30.04 -31.06
N ALA A 585 -17.56 -29.67 -31.43
CA ALA A 585 -18.01 -28.29 -31.62
C ALA A 585 -18.50 -27.57 -30.33
N LYS A 586 -18.45 -28.20 -29.14
CA LYS A 586 -19.03 -27.63 -27.89
C LYS A 586 -18.10 -27.53 -26.67
N ALA A 587 -16.78 -27.62 -26.83
CA ALA A 587 -15.84 -27.56 -25.70
C ALA A 587 -14.99 -26.29 -25.70
N THR A 588 -15.60 -25.12 -25.54
CA THR A 588 -14.83 -23.87 -25.33
C THR A 588 -15.56 -22.95 -24.34
N HIS A 589 -15.18 -22.97 -23.07
CA HIS A 589 -15.72 -22.05 -22.04
C HIS A 589 -14.76 -20.86 -21.81
N PHE A 590 -13.47 -21.06 -22.09
CA PHE A 590 -12.41 -20.11 -21.80
C PHE A 590 -11.93 -19.29 -22.99
N LEU A 591 -12.31 -19.63 -24.21
CA LEU A 591 -11.98 -18.81 -25.39
C LEU A 591 -12.56 -17.40 -25.37
N GLY A 592 -13.65 -17.15 -24.65
CA GLY A 592 -14.28 -15.83 -24.63
C GLY A 592 -14.72 -15.36 -26.03
N GLU A 593 -14.61 -14.06 -26.29
CA GLU A 593 -14.91 -13.44 -27.59
C GLU A 593 -13.67 -13.42 -28.49
N VAL A 594 -13.75 -14.04 -29.68
CA VAL A 594 -12.68 -14.00 -30.68
C VAL A 594 -12.69 -12.64 -31.40
N LYS A 595 -11.68 -11.80 -31.15
CA LYS A 595 -11.54 -10.49 -31.81
C LYS A 595 -10.93 -10.61 -33.21
N SER A 596 -9.95 -11.49 -33.37
CA SER A 596 -9.37 -11.83 -34.67
C SER A 596 -8.76 -13.22 -34.65
N LEU A 597 -8.91 -13.96 -35.75
CA LEU A 597 -8.29 -15.27 -35.93
C LEU A 597 -7.75 -15.40 -37.35
N GLN A 598 -6.44 -15.57 -37.45
CA GLN A 598 -5.73 -16.04 -38.62
C GLN A 598 -5.21 -17.44 -38.32
N LYS A 599 -5.99 -18.45 -38.69
CA LYS A 599 -5.68 -19.85 -38.37
C LYS A 599 -4.27 -20.23 -38.81
N GLY A 600 -3.50 -20.86 -37.91
CA GLY A 600 -2.10 -21.22 -38.14
C GLY A 600 -1.11 -20.06 -38.04
N SER A 601 -1.54 -18.85 -37.67
CA SER A 601 -0.67 -17.67 -37.51
C SER A 601 -0.90 -16.93 -36.20
N GLU A 602 -2.08 -16.34 -35.97
CA GLU A 602 -2.34 -15.55 -34.77
C GLU A 602 -3.83 -15.55 -34.39
N ILE A 603 -4.11 -15.53 -33.09
CA ILE A 603 -5.46 -15.37 -32.52
C ILE A 603 -5.42 -14.33 -31.40
N HIS A 604 -6.42 -13.45 -31.36
CA HIS A 604 -6.65 -12.50 -30.28
C HIS A 604 -8.06 -12.71 -29.74
N LEU A 605 -8.15 -12.92 -28.43
CA LEU A 605 -9.38 -13.20 -27.70
C LEU A 605 -9.55 -12.19 -26.58
N GLU A 606 -10.79 -11.94 -26.18
CA GLU A 606 -11.13 -11.27 -24.91
C GLU A 606 -12.00 -12.18 -24.05
N LYS A 607 -11.61 -12.37 -22.79
CA LYS A 607 -12.41 -13.10 -21.81
C LYS A 607 -12.64 -12.22 -20.59
N GLU A 608 -13.89 -12.13 -20.16
CA GLU A 608 -14.24 -11.55 -18.88
C GLU A 608 -14.45 -12.65 -17.83
N PHE A 609 -13.72 -12.55 -16.72
CA PHE A 609 -13.95 -13.39 -15.54
C PHE A 609 -14.88 -12.67 -14.57
N ASN A 610 -15.98 -13.31 -14.18
CA ASN A 610 -16.90 -12.78 -13.18
C ASN A 610 -17.58 -13.89 -12.36
N LEU A 611 -18.11 -13.55 -11.18
CA LEU A 611 -18.71 -14.53 -10.28
C LEU A 611 -20.00 -15.18 -10.79
N ASN A 612 -20.64 -14.61 -11.82
CA ASN A 612 -21.87 -15.16 -12.37
C ASN A 612 -21.57 -16.28 -13.39
N SER A 613 -20.67 -16.02 -14.34
CA SER A 613 -20.24 -17.00 -15.36
C SER A 613 -19.21 -18.00 -14.84
N ASP A 614 -18.41 -17.60 -13.84
CA ASP A 614 -17.30 -18.37 -13.29
C ASP A 614 -17.45 -18.50 -11.76
N PRO A 615 -18.52 -19.17 -11.28
CA PRO A 615 -18.86 -19.20 -9.85
C PRO A 615 -17.80 -19.91 -8.98
N TYR A 616 -16.96 -20.76 -9.57
CA TYR A 616 -15.81 -21.37 -8.91
C TYR A 616 -14.84 -20.33 -8.31
N LEU A 617 -14.82 -19.10 -8.84
CA LEU A 617 -13.97 -18.01 -8.33
C LEU A 617 -14.31 -17.65 -6.88
N ALA A 618 -15.56 -17.81 -6.45
CA ALA A 618 -15.97 -17.57 -5.06
C ALA A 618 -15.30 -18.58 -4.09
N ASP A 619 -15.04 -19.79 -4.56
CA ASP A 619 -14.36 -20.85 -3.80
C ASP A 619 -12.82 -20.80 -3.99
N HIS A 620 -12.31 -19.92 -4.86
CA HIS A 620 -10.88 -19.63 -5.00
C HIS A 620 -10.63 -18.16 -4.64
N ALA A 621 -10.96 -17.83 -3.39
CA ALA A 621 -10.86 -16.48 -2.84
C ALA A 621 -9.94 -16.44 -1.62
N ILE A 622 -9.01 -15.50 -1.61
CA ILE A 622 -8.12 -15.22 -0.47
C ILE A 622 -8.68 -13.98 0.22
N GLU A 623 -9.02 -14.11 1.50
CA GLU A 623 -9.64 -13.03 2.30
C GLU A 623 -10.87 -12.41 1.61
N GLY A 624 -11.67 -13.25 0.95
CA GLY A 624 -12.88 -12.84 0.25
C GLY A 624 -12.68 -12.16 -1.11
N THR A 625 -11.43 -12.00 -1.59
CA THR A 625 -11.15 -11.55 -2.95
C THR A 625 -10.97 -12.75 -3.89
N PRO A 626 -11.76 -12.91 -4.95
CA PRO A 626 -11.59 -13.98 -5.93
C PRO A 626 -10.35 -13.80 -6.81
N TYR A 627 -9.60 -14.89 -7.00
CA TYR A 627 -8.43 -14.96 -7.88
C TYR A 627 -8.71 -15.98 -8.98
N VAL A 628 -8.35 -15.68 -10.22
CA VAL A 628 -8.37 -16.69 -11.29
C VAL A 628 -7.24 -17.68 -11.00
N PRO A 629 -7.55 -18.97 -10.77
CA PRO A 629 -6.54 -19.99 -10.52
C PRO A 629 -5.67 -20.19 -11.77
N GLY A 630 -4.36 -20.43 -11.58
CA GLY A 630 -3.43 -20.67 -12.68
C GLY A 630 -3.84 -21.86 -13.56
N VAL A 631 -4.47 -22.89 -12.99
CA VAL A 631 -4.97 -24.06 -13.72
C VAL A 631 -6.09 -23.72 -14.72
N MET A 632 -6.84 -22.65 -14.48
CA MET A 632 -7.82 -22.15 -15.45
C MET A 632 -7.13 -21.37 -16.59
N GLY A 633 -5.97 -20.77 -16.32
CA GLY A 633 -5.09 -20.23 -17.35
C GLY A 633 -4.54 -21.31 -18.28
N ILE A 634 -4.14 -22.46 -17.72
CA ILE A 634 -3.71 -23.63 -18.51
C ILE A 634 -4.82 -24.13 -19.43
N GLU A 635 -6.05 -24.26 -18.93
CA GLU A 635 -7.22 -24.59 -19.78
C GLU A 635 -7.41 -23.58 -20.91
N THR A 636 -7.36 -22.28 -20.57
CA THR A 636 -7.50 -21.19 -21.53
C THR A 636 -6.47 -21.32 -22.65
N PHE A 637 -5.23 -21.68 -22.32
CA PHE A 637 -4.17 -21.90 -23.31
C PHE A 637 -4.36 -23.16 -24.15
N MET A 638 -4.84 -24.27 -23.59
CA MET A 638 -5.17 -25.47 -24.35
C MET A 638 -6.29 -25.21 -25.36
N GLU A 639 -7.35 -24.49 -24.95
CA GLU A 639 -8.43 -24.08 -25.83
C GLU A 639 -7.91 -23.13 -26.92
N THR A 640 -7.12 -22.12 -26.55
CA THR A 640 -6.55 -21.12 -27.48
C THR A 640 -5.67 -21.78 -28.53
N ALA A 641 -4.77 -22.68 -28.13
CA ALA A 641 -3.92 -23.43 -29.04
C ALA A 641 -4.77 -24.29 -30.00
N THR A 642 -5.78 -24.99 -29.48
CA THR A 642 -6.69 -25.81 -30.30
C THR A 642 -7.42 -24.98 -31.35
N ALA A 643 -7.91 -23.79 -30.98
CA ALA A 643 -8.57 -22.87 -31.91
C ALA A 643 -7.60 -22.35 -32.98
N LEU A 644 -6.35 -22.08 -32.59
CA LEU A 644 -5.32 -21.51 -33.45
C LEU A 644 -4.73 -22.52 -34.44
N THR A 645 -4.37 -23.72 -33.97
CA THR A 645 -3.68 -24.76 -34.77
C THR A 645 -4.66 -25.75 -35.40
N GLY A 646 -5.84 -25.93 -34.80
CA GLY A 646 -6.81 -26.95 -35.19
C GLY A 646 -6.59 -28.32 -34.54
N GLU A 647 -5.56 -28.48 -33.72
CA GLU A 647 -5.25 -29.72 -33.00
C GLU A 647 -5.15 -29.47 -31.50
N VAL A 648 -5.69 -30.37 -30.68
CA VAL A 648 -5.57 -30.28 -29.23
C VAL A 648 -4.14 -30.68 -28.83
N PRO A 649 -3.32 -29.78 -28.26
CA PRO A 649 -1.96 -30.13 -27.87
C PRO A 649 -1.95 -31.24 -26.81
N GLN A 650 -0.82 -31.93 -26.69
CA GLN A 650 -0.62 -32.94 -25.64
C GLN A 650 -0.51 -32.28 -24.25
N GLY A 651 -0.08 -31.02 -24.22
CA GLY A 651 0.16 -30.27 -23.00
C GLY A 651 0.74 -28.88 -23.28
N LEU A 652 1.32 -28.28 -22.26
CA LEU A 652 2.01 -26.99 -22.34
C LEU A 652 3.43 -27.10 -21.78
N LYS A 653 4.33 -26.25 -22.28
CA LYS A 653 5.70 -26.05 -21.76
C LYS A 653 5.96 -24.57 -21.46
N ASP A 654 6.98 -24.32 -20.66
CA ASP A 654 7.40 -22.96 -20.25
C ASP A 654 6.22 -22.13 -19.70
N VAL A 655 5.40 -22.76 -18.84
CA VAL A 655 4.26 -22.10 -18.23
C VAL A 655 4.76 -21.18 -17.13
N HIS A 656 4.40 -19.90 -17.18
CA HIS A 656 4.78 -18.91 -16.16
C HIS A 656 3.56 -18.20 -15.60
N PHE A 657 3.53 -18.03 -14.28
CA PHE A 657 2.49 -17.31 -13.54
C PHE A 657 3.08 -16.00 -12.98
N TYR A 658 2.99 -14.91 -13.73
CA TYR A 658 3.60 -13.62 -13.36
C TYR A 658 2.76 -12.84 -12.36
N LEU A 659 1.55 -12.46 -12.75
CA LEU A 659 0.64 -11.64 -11.95
C LEU A 659 -0.71 -12.33 -11.83
N PRO A 660 -1.30 -12.41 -10.63
CA PRO A 660 -2.63 -12.95 -10.48
C PRO A 660 -3.69 -12.05 -11.14
N ILE A 661 -4.67 -12.67 -11.80
CA ILE A 661 -5.88 -11.99 -12.26
C ILE A 661 -6.86 -11.98 -11.07
N LYS A 662 -7.24 -10.79 -10.59
CA LYS A 662 -8.08 -10.62 -9.38
C LYS A 662 -9.38 -9.92 -9.72
N LEU A 663 -10.49 -10.40 -9.17
CA LEU A 663 -11.79 -9.73 -9.26
C LEU A 663 -11.94 -8.79 -8.06
N LEU A 664 -11.41 -7.57 -8.20
CA LEU A 664 -11.39 -6.61 -7.09
C LEU A 664 -12.80 -6.15 -6.76
N ARG A 665 -13.16 -6.23 -5.46
CA ARG A 665 -14.53 -5.96 -5.00
C ARG A 665 -15.57 -6.81 -5.73
N ASN A 666 -15.21 -8.03 -6.13
CA ASN A 666 -16.03 -8.95 -6.92
C ASN A 666 -16.47 -8.42 -8.29
N ARG A 667 -15.81 -7.37 -8.80
CA ARG A 667 -16.10 -6.84 -10.13
C ARG A 667 -15.53 -7.76 -11.22
N PRO A 668 -16.22 -7.87 -12.36
CA PRO A 668 -15.68 -8.57 -13.53
C PRO A 668 -14.30 -8.03 -13.93
N GLN A 669 -13.43 -8.93 -14.39
CA GLN A 669 -12.11 -8.58 -14.91
C GLN A 669 -11.96 -9.13 -16.33
N ALA A 670 -11.89 -8.22 -17.30
CA ALA A 670 -11.55 -8.55 -18.68
C ALA A 670 -10.05 -8.80 -18.83
N VAL A 671 -9.70 -9.81 -19.62
CA VAL A 671 -8.34 -10.12 -20.04
C VAL A 671 -8.33 -10.33 -21.55
N ARG A 672 -7.20 -10.05 -22.18
CA ARG A 672 -6.92 -10.45 -23.55
C ARG A 672 -6.05 -11.69 -23.54
N VAL A 673 -6.34 -12.61 -24.45
CA VAL A 673 -5.52 -13.80 -24.68
C VAL A 673 -5.00 -13.73 -26.10
N ILE A 674 -3.68 -13.80 -26.22
CA ILE A 674 -2.98 -13.69 -27.51
C ILE A 674 -2.30 -15.02 -27.75
N GLY A 675 -2.55 -15.63 -28.90
CA GLY A 675 -1.88 -16.84 -29.34
C GLY A 675 -1.18 -16.61 -30.68
N LYS A 676 0.09 -17.02 -30.80
CA LYS A 676 0.87 -16.93 -32.05
C LYS A 676 1.43 -18.31 -32.40
N ALA A 677 1.13 -18.78 -33.60
CA ALA A 677 1.57 -20.07 -34.11
C ALA A 677 2.77 -19.91 -35.05
N SER A 678 3.68 -20.88 -34.95
CA SER A 678 4.83 -21.06 -35.84
C SER A 678 4.94 -22.54 -36.17
N GLY A 679 4.33 -22.96 -37.29
CA GLY A 679 4.20 -24.38 -37.63
C GLY A 679 3.20 -25.08 -36.71
N ASN A 680 3.63 -26.19 -36.08
CA ASN A 680 2.79 -26.96 -35.15
C ASN A 680 2.91 -26.49 -33.69
N GLU A 681 3.73 -25.48 -33.41
CA GLU A 681 3.86 -24.90 -32.08
C GLU A 681 3.12 -23.56 -32.00
N ALA A 682 2.58 -23.24 -30.82
CA ALA A 682 2.03 -21.94 -30.50
C ALA A 682 2.58 -21.42 -29.17
N SER A 683 2.77 -20.10 -29.11
CA SER A 683 2.99 -19.34 -27.88
C SER A 683 1.69 -18.65 -27.50
N MET A 684 1.37 -18.61 -26.21
CA MET A 684 0.18 -17.96 -25.70
C MET A 684 0.51 -17.08 -24.51
N GLU A 685 -0.19 -15.95 -24.40
CA GLU A 685 -0.09 -14.99 -23.31
C GLU A 685 -1.48 -14.55 -22.88
N ILE A 686 -1.70 -14.43 -21.56
CA ILE A 686 -2.86 -13.71 -21.00
C ILE A 686 -2.36 -12.38 -20.47
N GLU A 687 -2.98 -11.30 -20.92
CA GLU A 687 -2.68 -9.96 -20.48
C GLU A 687 -3.95 -9.19 -20.11
N SER A 688 -3.82 -8.14 -19.30
CA SER A 688 -4.93 -7.21 -19.08
C SER A 688 -4.42 -5.80 -18.98
N ASP A 689 -5.30 -4.88 -19.34
CA ASP A 689 -5.12 -3.48 -18.99
C ASP A 689 -5.78 -3.22 -17.66
N PHE A 690 -5.12 -2.39 -16.85
CA PHE A 690 -5.81 -1.85 -15.70
C PHE A 690 -6.71 -0.72 -16.18
N ILE A 691 -7.97 -1.03 -16.42
CA ILE A 691 -8.95 -0.06 -16.88
C ILE A 691 -9.66 0.52 -15.67
N ASN A 692 -9.59 1.84 -15.49
CA ASN A 692 -10.30 2.51 -14.40
C ASN A 692 -11.82 2.55 -14.66
N SER A 693 -12.60 3.06 -13.71
CA SER A 693 -14.07 3.13 -13.86
C SER A 693 -14.56 4.03 -14.99
N LYS A 694 -13.68 4.79 -15.64
CA LYS A 694 -13.97 5.64 -16.81
C LYS A 694 -13.58 4.99 -18.13
N GLY A 695 -13.18 3.72 -18.14
CA GLY A 695 -12.77 3.02 -19.37
C GLY A 695 -11.34 3.34 -19.84
N VAL A 696 -10.56 4.09 -19.06
CA VAL A 696 -9.20 4.50 -19.43
C VAL A 696 -8.18 3.47 -18.96
N LYS A 697 -7.31 3.03 -19.89
CA LYS A 697 -6.14 2.18 -19.60
C LYS A 697 -5.13 2.94 -18.73
N MET A 698 -4.76 2.34 -17.62
CA MET A 698 -3.83 2.89 -16.64
C MET A 698 -2.56 2.04 -16.62
N GLY A 699 -1.43 2.67 -16.94
CA GLY A 699 -0.12 2.01 -16.95
C GLY A 699 0.08 1.00 -18.08
N ASN A 700 1.17 0.24 -17.98
CA ASN A 700 1.51 -0.78 -18.96
C ASN A 700 0.55 -1.97 -18.87
N THR A 701 0.38 -2.62 -20.02
CA THR A 701 -0.29 -3.92 -20.10
C THR A 701 0.33 -4.89 -19.10
N ARG A 702 -0.51 -5.49 -18.26
CA ARG A 702 -0.08 -6.48 -17.27
C ARG A 702 -0.07 -7.85 -17.92
N ARG A 703 1.10 -8.48 -17.95
CA ARG A 703 1.23 -9.89 -18.29
C ARG A 703 0.85 -10.73 -17.08
N HIS A 704 -0.09 -11.66 -17.28
CA HIS A 704 -0.55 -12.57 -16.24
C HIS A 704 0.12 -13.92 -16.38
N PHE A 705 -0.14 -14.60 -17.50
CA PHE A 705 0.34 -15.96 -17.75
C PHE A 705 0.98 -16.04 -19.13
N THR A 706 1.95 -16.94 -19.30
CA THR A 706 2.46 -17.34 -20.63
C THR A 706 2.66 -18.84 -20.69
N ALA A 707 2.58 -19.43 -21.88
CA ALA A 707 2.92 -20.82 -22.14
C ALA A 707 3.23 -21.05 -23.63
N HIS A 708 3.86 -22.18 -23.93
CA HIS A 708 3.97 -22.71 -25.28
C HIS A 708 3.27 -24.07 -25.37
N THR A 709 2.80 -24.44 -26.55
CA THR A 709 2.28 -25.79 -26.79
C THR A 709 3.40 -26.82 -26.68
N LEU A 710 3.09 -27.95 -26.06
CA LEU A 710 3.97 -29.11 -26.00
C LEU A 710 3.65 -30.05 -27.17
N GLY A 711 4.55 -30.13 -28.13
CA GLY A 711 4.39 -30.98 -29.33
C GLY A 711 4.64 -32.47 -29.10
N SER A 712 5.46 -32.81 -28.10
CA SER A 712 5.72 -34.19 -27.67
C SER A 712 6.11 -34.19 -26.20
N PHE A 713 5.66 -35.19 -25.45
CA PHE A 713 6.01 -35.37 -24.04
C PHE A 713 6.65 -36.73 -23.81
N VAL A 714 7.75 -36.75 -23.04
CA VAL A 714 8.42 -37.98 -22.60
C VAL A 714 8.08 -38.20 -21.14
N SER A 715 7.19 -39.16 -20.86
CA SER A 715 6.82 -39.49 -19.48
C SER A 715 8.01 -40.08 -18.71
N THR A 716 8.19 -39.61 -17.48
CA THR A 716 9.16 -40.15 -16.51
C THR A 716 8.50 -41.09 -15.49
N TRP A 717 7.22 -41.44 -15.70
CA TRP A 717 6.44 -42.26 -14.77
C TRP A 717 7.12 -43.57 -14.38
N ASP A 718 7.69 -44.29 -15.34
CA ASP A 718 8.34 -45.58 -15.07
C ASP A 718 9.48 -45.49 -14.03
N SER A 719 10.12 -44.32 -13.91
CA SER A 719 11.19 -44.10 -12.93
C SER A 719 10.69 -43.99 -11.48
N VAL A 720 9.42 -43.59 -11.28
CA VAL A 720 8.83 -43.35 -9.96
C VAL A 720 7.67 -44.31 -9.64
N LYS A 721 7.17 -45.05 -10.64
CA LYS A 721 5.97 -45.90 -10.54
C LYS A 721 6.02 -46.88 -9.38
N ALA A 722 7.12 -47.60 -9.21
CA ALA A 722 7.24 -48.59 -8.14
C ALA A 722 7.08 -47.95 -6.75
N GLU A 723 7.67 -46.77 -6.56
CA GLU A 723 7.56 -46.03 -5.31
C GLU A 723 6.15 -45.45 -5.15
N ALA A 724 5.63 -44.76 -6.16
CA ALA A 724 4.31 -44.12 -6.15
C ALA A 724 3.17 -45.12 -5.86
N MET A 725 3.28 -46.35 -6.39
CA MET A 725 2.31 -47.43 -6.18
C MET A 725 2.41 -48.09 -4.79
N THR A 726 3.45 -47.77 -4.01
CA THR A 726 3.63 -48.37 -2.68
C THR A 726 2.71 -47.72 -1.67
N GLY A 727 1.85 -48.52 -1.03
CA GLY A 727 1.02 -48.07 0.09
C GLY A 727 -0.23 -47.30 -0.31
N LEU A 728 -0.73 -47.43 -1.55
CA LEU A 728 -1.96 -46.75 -2.01
C LEU A 728 -3.20 -47.00 -1.12
N ASN A 729 -3.23 -48.14 -0.42
CA ASN A 729 -4.32 -48.53 0.48
C ASN A 729 -3.99 -48.28 1.97
N ALA A 730 -2.89 -47.61 2.27
CA ALA A 730 -2.55 -47.25 3.64
C ALA A 730 -3.54 -46.17 4.18
N PRO A 731 -3.79 -46.13 5.49
CA PRO A 731 -4.60 -45.08 6.09
C PRO A 731 -3.98 -43.70 5.82
N MET A 732 -4.83 -42.69 5.65
CA MET A 732 -4.40 -41.30 5.48
C MET A 732 -3.69 -40.81 6.75
N SER A 733 -2.49 -40.25 6.60
CA SER A 733 -1.74 -39.60 7.68
C SER A 733 -2.22 -38.18 7.96
N VAL A 734 -2.88 -37.53 6.99
CA VAL A 734 -3.52 -36.22 7.14
C VAL A 734 -4.92 -36.28 6.54
N SER A 735 -5.92 -35.85 7.30
CA SER A 735 -7.31 -35.84 6.82
C SER A 735 -7.59 -34.65 5.91
N LYS A 736 -8.67 -34.75 5.12
CA LYS A 736 -9.21 -33.63 4.32
C LYS A 736 -9.40 -32.36 5.16
N GLU A 737 -10.00 -32.50 6.34
CA GLU A 737 -10.31 -31.39 7.24
C GLU A 737 -9.04 -30.69 7.74
N GLU A 738 -7.96 -31.44 7.95
CA GLU A 738 -6.67 -30.88 8.35
C GLU A 738 -5.98 -30.12 7.22
N ILE A 739 -6.13 -30.58 5.97
CA ILE A 739 -5.61 -29.89 4.78
C ILE A 739 -6.30 -28.53 4.61
N TYR A 740 -7.63 -28.51 4.58
CA TYR A 740 -8.39 -27.27 4.29
C TYR A 740 -8.63 -26.37 5.50
N LYS A 741 -8.08 -26.70 6.66
CA LYS A 741 -7.81 -25.71 7.72
C LYS A 741 -6.66 -24.78 7.38
N LYS A 742 -5.73 -25.22 6.51
CA LYS A 742 -4.52 -24.48 6.15
C LYS A 742 -4.64 -23.81 4.78
N TYR A 743 -5.31 -24.48 3.83
CA TYR A 743 -5.60 -23.91 2.52
C TYR A 743 -6.85 -23.03 2.53
N PHE A 744 -6.81 -21.95 1.73
CA PHE A 744 -7.93 -21.00 1.58
C PHE A 744 -9.07 -21.51 0.68
N HIS A 745 -8.89 -22.68 0.06
CA HIS A 745 -9.78 -23.24 -0.95
C HIS A 745 -11.18 -23.61 -0.41
N GLY A 746 -12.20 -23.03 -1.03
CA GLY A 746 -13.61 -23.39 -0.86
C GLY A 746 -13.99 -24.69 -1.57
N PRO A 747 -15.24 -25.16 -1.40
CA PRO A 747 -15.67 -26.50 -1.78
C PRO A 747 -15.33 -26.94 -3.22
N SER A 748 -15.44 -26.08 -4.24
CA SER A 748 -15.12 -26.48 -5.62
C SER A 748 -13.61 -26.64 -5.92
N PHE A 749 -12.72 -26.29 -4.98
CA PHE A 749 -11.26 -26.51 -5.06
C PHE A 749 -10.73 -27.48 -3.99
N GLN A 750 -11.62 -28.09 -3.20
CA GLN A 750 -11.22 -29.10 -2.22
C GLN A 750 -11.08 -30.48 -2.88
N VAL A 751 -9.99 -30.65 -3.64
CA VAL A 751 -9.69 -31.79 -4.52
C VAL A 751 -8.98 -32.97 -3.82
N LEU A 752 -8.30 -32.73 -2.70
CA LEU A 752 -7.64 -33.75 -1.88
C LEU A 752 -8.58 -34.38 -0.84
N ALA A 753 -8.63 -35.71 -0.79
CA ALA A 753 -9.36 -36.48 0.23
C ALA A 753 -8.51 -36.69 1.49
N GLY A 754 -7.19 -36.59 1.34
CA GLY A 754 -6.23 -36.75 2.40
C GLY A 754 -4.84 -37.03 1.84
N ILE A 755 -3.85 -37.00 2.71
CA ILE A 755 -2.48 -37.38 2.39
C ILE A 755 -2.21 -38.75 2.99
N VAL A 756 -1.73 -39.68 2.17
CA VAL A 756 -1.32 -41.02 2.61
C VAL A 756 0.02 -40.94 3.32
N ARG A 757 1.01 -40.31 2.67
CA ARG A 757 2.34 -40.06 3.25
C ARG A 757 2.95 -38.79 2.68
N VAL A 758 3.80 -38.16 3.48
CA VAL A 758 4.58 -36.97 3.10
C VAL A 758 5.92 -37.01 3.83
N ASP A 759 7.00 -36.78 3.10
CA ASP A 759 8.34 -36.61 3.64
C ASP A 759 9.14 -35.59 2.79
N LYS A 760 10.44 -35.46 3.05
CA LYS A 760 11.31 -34.50 2.35
C LYS A 760 11.55 -34.81 0.87
N HIS A 761 11.27 -36.03 0.43
CA HIS A 761 11.50 -36.49 -0.94
C HIS A 761 10.22 -36.55 -1.74
N ALA A 762 9.12 -37.02 -1.16
CA ALA A 762 7.85 -37.13 -1.87
C ALA A 762 6.60 -36.95 -1.00
N SER A 763 5.47 -36.71 -1.66
CA SER A 763 4.13 -36.74 -1.08
C SER A 763 3.21 -37.62 -1.93
N LEU A 764 2.43 -38.46 -1.26
CA LEU A 764 1.37 -39.28 -1.86
C LEU A 764 0.03 -38.85 -1.27
N ALA A 765 -0.86 -38.34 -2.11
CA ALA A 765 -2.20 -37.92 -1.73
C ALA A 765 -3.27 -38.64 -2.56
N VAL A 766 -4.50 -38.58 -2.07
CA VAL A 766 -5.68 -39.13 -2.76
C VAL A 766 -6.49 -37.96 -3.31
N TYR A 767 -6.69 -37.95 -4.63
CA TYR A 767 -7.65 -37.07 -5.28
C TYR A 767 -9.06 -37.63 -5.10
N HIS A 768 -10.03 -36.75 -4.90
CA HIS A 768 -11.44 -37.08 -5.06
C HIS A 768 -12.18 -36.02 -5.88
N THR A 769 -13.25 -36.42 -6.56
CA THR A 769 -14.12 -35.47 -7.25
C THR A 769 -14.66 -34.43 -6.30
N THR A 770 -14.57 -33.16 -6.69
CA THR A 770 -14.88 -32.03 -5.81
C THR A 770 -16.32 -32.11 -5.26
N PRO A 771 -16.55 -31.70 -4.00
CA PRO A 771 -17.86 -31.76 -3.36
C PRO A 771 -18.88 -30.79 -3.99
N ARG A 772 -18.42 -29.82 -4.79
CA ARG A 772 -19.24 -28.92 -5.59
C ARG A 772 -18.66 -28.81 -7.00
N PRO A 773 -19.49 -28.92 -8.06
CA PRO A 773 -19.06 -28.61 -9.42
C PRO A 773 -18.56 -27.17 -9.55
N GLN A 774 -17.64 -26.91 -10.47
CA GLN A 774 -17.10 -25.57 -10.71
C GLN A 774 -18.11 -24.63 -11.38
N TRP A 775 -19.18 -25.17 -11.98
CA TRP A 775 -20.23 -24.40 -12.63
C TRP A 775 -21.62 -24.76 -12.12
N ASN A 776 -22.52 -23.77 -12.14
CA ASN A 776 -23.90 -23.91 -11.67
C ASN A 776 -24.75 -24.83 -12.56
N ASP A 777 -24.41 -24.96 -13.85
CA ASP A 777 -25.10 -25.78 -14.83
C ASP A 777 -24.54 -27.22 -14.95
N GLY A 778 -23.57 -27.58 -14.11
CA GLY A 778 -22.99 -28.91 -14.04
C GLY A 778 -21.55 -28.99 -14.57
N PRO A 779 -20.97 -30.20 -14.65
CA PRO A 779 -19.59 -30.39 -15.10
C PRO A 779 -19.45 -30.06 -16.59
N ARG A 780 -18.33 -29.43 -16.95
CA ARG A 780 -17.94 -29.15 -18.34
C ARG A 780 -16.81 -30.08 -18.77
N THR A 781 -16.78 -30.42 -20.04
CA THR A 781 -15.63 -31.11 -20.64
C THR A 781 -14.53 -30.09 -20.90
N LEU A 782 -13.36 -30.31 -20.32
CA LEU A 782 -12.20 -29.42 -20.37
C LEU A 782 -11.00 -30.18 -20.95
N LEU A 783 -10.12 -29.48 -21.65
CA LEU A 783 -8.99 -30.06 -22.37
C LEU A 783 -7.79 -30.36 -21.45
N ALA A 784 -7.55 -29.52 -20.44
CA ALA A 784 -6.40 -29.60 -19.53
C ALA A 784 -6.65 -30.46 -18.28
N ASN A 785 -7.91 -30.79 -17.98
CA ASN A 785 -8.34 -31.31 -16.67
C ASN A 785 -7.81 -30.46 -15.48
N PRO A 786 -8.19 -29.17 -15.36
CA PRO A 786 -7.65 -28.23 -14.38
C PRO A 786 -7.65 -28.73 -12.93
N MET A 787 -8.66 -29.50 -12.51
CA MET A 787 -8.77 -30.00 -11.15
C MET A 787 -7.76 -31.11 -10.83
N LEU A 788 -7.29 -31.86 -11.83
CA LEU A 788 -6.21 -32.84 -11.64
C LEU A 788 -4.87 -32.13 -11.48
N ILE A 789 -4.63 -31.07 -12.27
CA ILE A 789 -3.44 -30.22 -12.14
C ILE A 789 -3.46 -29.50 -10.78
N GLU A 790 -4.61 -28.98 -10.37
CA GLU A 790 -4.79 -28.33 -9.07
C GLU A 790 -4.49 -29.29 -7.92
N ALA A 791 -4.95 -30.53 -8.03
CA ALA A 791 -4.67 -31.55 -7.03
C ALA A 791 -3.17 -31.87 -6.93
N ALA A 792 -2.44 -31.84 -8.05
CA ALA A 792 -1.00 -31.96 -8.07
C ALA A 792 -0.32 -30.76 -7.37
N PHE A 793 -0.74 -29.53 -7.66
CA PHE A 793 -0.23 -28.33 -6.98
C PHE A 793 -0.47 -28.39 -5.48
N GLN A 794 -1.67 -28.75 -5.04
CA GLN A 794 -2.01 -28.86 -3.63
C GLN A 794 -1.24 -29.99 -2.93
N CYS A 795 -0.93 -31.09 -3.63
CA CYS A 795 -0.09 -32.17 -3.11
C CYS A 795 1.34 -31.68 -2.84
N CYS A 796 1.99 -31.08 -3.84
CA CYS A 796 3.34 -30.53 -3.72
C CYS A 796 3.41 -29.38 -2.70
N GLY A 797 2.45 -28.45 -2.73
CA GLY A 797 2.39 -27.34 -1.78
C GLY A 797 2.21 -27.80 -0.33
N PHE A 798 1.57 -28.96 -0.10
CA PHE A 798 1.42 -29.48 1.25
C PHE A 798 2.73 -30.11 1.74
N GLN A 799 3.51 -30.70 0.83
CA GLN A 799 4.87 -31.13 1.12
C GLN A 799 5.74 -29.95 1.53
N ASP A 800 5.74 -28.87 0.76
CA ASP A 800 6.47 -27.63 1.09
C ASP A 800 6.07 -27.12 2.48
N MET A 801 4.77 -27.07 2.78
CA MET A 801 4.29 -26.62 4.08
C MET A 801 4.72 -27.54 5.24
N SER A 802 4.78 -28.85 4.99
CA SER A 802 5.13 -29.84 6.01
C SER A 802 6.62 -29.87 6.31
N ILE A 803 7.47 -29.60 5.30
CA ILE A 803 8.92 -29.74 5.38
C ILE A 803 9.64 -28.39 5.53
N GLU A 804 9.26 -27.40 4.72
CA GLU A 804 9.87 -26.07 4.68
C GLU A 804 9.16 -25.06 5.60
N HIS A 805 8.02 -25.44 6.19
CA HIS A 805 7.18 -24.58 7.05
C HIS A 805 6.74 -23.28 6.37
N LYS A 806 6.55 -23.31 5.05
CA LYS A 806 6.11 -22.18 4.23
C LYS A 806 4.91 -22.57 3.39
N MET A 807 3.94 -21.66 3.27
CA MET A 807 2.88 -21.78 2.26
C MET A 807 3.46 -21.32 0.92
N THR A 808 3.26 -22.08 -0.15
CA THR A 808 3.79 -21.77 -1.49
C THR A 808 2.69 -21.55 -2.52
N LEU A 809 2.94 -20.70 -3.51
CA LEU A 809 2.06 -20.47 -4.66
C LEU A 809 2.73 -20.89 -5.97
N PRO A 810 1.95 -21.29 -7.00
CA PRO A 810 2.49 -21.57 -8.33
C PRO A 810 3.22 -20.36 -8.93
N ASP A 811 4.44 -20.57 -9.40
CA ASP A 811 5.28 -19.58 -10.11
C ASP A 811 5.52 -19.98 -11.57
N GLY A 812 5.78 -21.27 -11.82
CA GLY A 812 5.94 -21.78 -13.18
C GLY A 812 5.94 -23.30 -13.29
N ILE A 813 5.96 -23.80 -14.52
CA ILE A 813 6.02 -25.23 -14.86
C ILE A 813 6.88 -25.39 -16.10
N ALA A 814 7.85 -26.30 -16.08
CA ALA A 814 8.64 -26.61 -17.27
C ALA A 814 7.77 -27.33 -18.32
N GLU A 815 7.09 -28.41 -17.95
CA GLU A 815 6.16 -29.14 -18.82
C GLU A 815 4.95 -29.66 -18.04
N VAL A 816 3.76 -29.59 -18.63
CA VAL A 816 2.53 -30.24 -18.12
C VAL A 816 1.84 -30.96 -19.28
N ALA A 817 1.60 -32.26 -19.13
CA ALA A 817 1.00 -33.10 -20.16
C ALA A 817 -0.29 -33.76 -19.65
N VAL A 818 -1.31 -33.80 -20.52
CA VAL A 818 -2.58 -34.51 -20.27
C VAL A 818 -2.57 -35.80 -21.07
N LEU A 819 -2.30 -36.90 -20.39
CA LEU A 819 -2.11 -38.22 -20.99
C LEU A 819 -3.42 -39.00 -21.14
N ASN A 820 -4.42 -38.70 -20.30
CA ASN A 820 -5.77 -39.25 -20.42
C ASN A 820 -6.80 -38.12 -20.43
N LYS A 821 -7.58 -38.05 -21.52
CA LYS A 821 -8.61 -37.03 -21.78
C LYS A 821 -10.04 -37.49 -21.48
N GLN A 822 -10.20 -38.68 -20.89
CA GLN A 822 -11.50 -39.17 -20.45
C GLN A 822 -12.01 -38.38 -19.23
N VAL A 823 -13.27 -38.60 -18.83
CA VAL A 823 -13.80 -38.04 -17.57
C VAL A 823 -13.08 -38.72 -16.40
N PRO A 824 -12.45 -37.97 -15.47
CA PRO A 824 -11.76 -38.55 -14.33
C PRO A 824 -12.69 -39.40 -13.46
N PRO A 825 -12.24 -40.58 -12.99
CA PRO A 825 -12.99 -41.36 -12.02
C PRO A 825 -13.11 -40.60 -10.68
N ALA A 826 -13.98 -41.09 -9.82
CA ALA A 826 -14.26 -40.46 -8.52
C ALA A 826 -13.03 -40.35 -7.61
N GLN A 827 -12.03 -41.20 -7.82
CA GLN A 827 -10.81 -41.27 -7.04
C GLN A 827 -9.60 -41.53 -7.94
N LEU A 828 -8.53 -40.77 -7.71
CA LEU A 828 -7.20 -40.95 -8.30
C LEU A 828 -6.15 -40.76 -7.20
N TYR A 829 -4.89 -40.98 -7.53
CA TYR A 829 -3.74 -40.77 -6.66
C TYR A 829 -2.82 -39.70 -7.24
N LEU A 830 -2.13 -39.00 -6.35
CA LEU A 830 -1.26 -37.87 -6.65
C LEU A 830 0.08 -38.14 -6.00
N TYR A 831 1.14 -38.17 -6.80
CA TYR A 831 2.49 -38.36 -6.29
C TYR A 831 3.34 -37.16 -6.67
N GLY A 832 3.75 -36.37 -5.69
CA GLY A 832 4.66 -35.24 -5.84
C GLY A 832 6.07 -35.63 -5.42
N VAL A 833 7.08 -35.26 -6.21
CA VAL A 833 8.50 -35.54 -5.97
C VAL A 833 9.25 -34.23 -5.87
N ASN A 834 9.85 -33.98 -4.72
CA ASN A 834 10.68 -32.80 -4.48
C ASN A 834 12.03 -32.97 -5.19
N ARG A 835 12.36 -32.02 -6.07
CA ARG A 835 13.60 -31.95 -6.87
C ARG A 835 14.60 -30.94 -6.30
N GLY A 836 14.31 -30.36 -5.14
CA GLY A 836 15.12 -29.37 -4.44
C GLY A 836 14.60 -27.95 -4.66
N ASN A 837 15.53 -27.00 -4.74
CA ASN A 837 15.21 -25.59 -4.91
C ASN A 837 15.99 -25.02 -6.10
N THR A 838 15.36 -24.07 -6.77
CA THR A 838 16.00 -23.21 -7.77
C THR A 838 16.99 -22.24 -7.10
N ALA A 839 17.87 -21.63 -7.89
CA ALA A 839 18.89 -20.69 -7.38
C ALA A 839 18.30 -19.45 -6.71
N ASP A 840 17.10 -19.03 -7.11
CA ASP A 840 16.31 -17.93 -6.54
C ASP A 840 15.41 -18.37 -5.37
N GLY A 841 15.52 -19.64 -4.93
CA GLY A 841 14.92 -20.13 -3.69
C GLY A 841 13.51 -20.69 -3.81
N LYS A 842 12.97 -20.87 -5.02
CA LYS A 842 11.66 -21.52 -5.26
C LYS A 842 11.78 -23.04 -5.10
N THR A 843 10.77 -23.69 -4.56
CA THR A 843 10.71 -25.16 -4.48
C THR A 843 10.44 -25.72 -5.87
N LEU A 844 11.04 -26.87 -6.18
CA LEU A 844 10.93 -27.53 -7.49
C LEU A 844 10.37 -28.94 -7.32
N HIS A 845 9.34 -29.28 -8.08
CA HIS A 845 8.65 -30.56 -7.98
C HIS A 845 8.35 -31.17 -9.35
N ASP A 846 8.31 -32.50 -9.41
CA ASP A 846 7.56 -33.22 -10.45
C ASP A 846 6.31 -33.81 -9.82
N ALA A 847 5.21 -33.93 -10.57
CA ALA A 847 3.96 -34.47 -10.06
C ALA A 847 3.25 -35.39 -11.05
N TYR A 848 2.64 -36.44 -10.52
CA TYR A 848 2.00 -37.51 -11.30
C TYR A 848 0.59 -37.75 -10.75
N VAL A 849 -0.42 -37.69 -11.62
CA VAL A 849 -1.80 -38.04 -11.30
C VAL A 849 -2.13 -39.37 -11.96
N PHE A 850 -2.50 -40.40 -11.20
CA PHE A 850 -2.63 -41.77 -11.73
C PHE A 850 -3.75 -42.56 -11.05
N ASP A 851 -4.23 -43.61 -11.71
CA ASP A 851 -5.23 -44.53 -11.15
C ASP A 851 -4.59 -45.69 -10.37
N ALA A 852 -5.42 -46.53 -9.74
CA ALA A 852 -4.95 -47.68 -8.96
C ALA A 852 -4.25 -48.77 -9.80
N GLN A 853 -4.38 -48.73 -11.13
CA GLN A 853 -3.68 -49.62 -12.05
C GLN A 853 -2.33 -49.04 -12.51
N GLY A 854 -2.04 -47.79 -12.12
CA GLY A 854 -0.83 -47.07 -12.50
C GLY A 854 -0.88 -46.47 -13.90
N ASN A 855 -2.08 -46.22 -14.44
CA ASN A 855 -2.23 -45.42 -15.66
C ASN A 855 -2.21 -43.93 -15.28
N VAL A 856 -1.37 -43.15 -15.96
CA VAL A 856 -1.20 -41.72 -15.68
C VAL A 856 -2.21 -40.90 -16.47
N TRP A 857 -2.78 -39.90 -15.80
CA TRP A 857 -3.77 -38.97 -16.31
C TRP A 857 -3.16 -37.62 -16.65
N VAL A 858 -2.38 -37.07 -15.72
CA VAL A 858 -1.67 -35.80 -15.85
C VAL A 858 -0.26 -35.98 -15.28
N GLU A 859 0.73 -35.41 -15.96
CA GLU A 859 2.11 -35.40 -15.52
C GLU A 859 2.68 -33.98 -15.63
N ILE A 860 3.41 -33.56 -14.60
CA ILE A 860 3.98 -32.22 -14.46
C ILE A 860 5.47 -32.37 -14.16
N HIS A 861 6.31 -31.72 -14.96
CA HIS A 861 7.76 -31.64 -14.72
C HIS A 861 8.15 -30.21 -14.38
N GLY A 862 9.03 -30.08 -13.37
CA GLY A 862 9.62 -28.80 -12.98
C GLY A 862 8.59 -27.75 -12.54
N TYR A 863 7.58 -28.16 -11.76
CA TYR A 863 6.67 -27.24 -11.07
C TYR A 863 7.46 -26.41 -10.05
N GLN A 864 7.48 -25.10 -10.25
CA GLN A 864 8.13 -24.14 -9.38
C GLN A 864 7.09 -23.46 -8.50
N ALA A 865 7.33 -23.46 -7.19
CA ALA A 865 6.48 -22.76 -6.24
C ALA A 865 7.27 -21.78 -5.37
N ILE A 866 6.68 -20.61 -5.12
CA ILE A 866 7.30 -19.50 -4.39
C ILE A 866 6.62 -19.31 -3.03
N GLY A 867 7.39 -19.08 -1.97
CA GLY A 867 6.87 -18.90 -0.61
C GLY A 867 6.07 -17.59 -0.43
N GLN A 868 4.93 -17.67 0.26
CA GLN A 868 4.11 -16.53 0.70
C GLN A 868 4.68 -15.85 1.95
#